data_AF-A0A2E3VYE9-F1
#
_entry.id   AF-A0A2E3VYE9-F1
#
_cell.length_a   1.000
_cell.length_b   1.000
_cell.length_c   1.000
_cell.angle_alpha   90.00
_cell.angle_beta   90.00
_cell.angle_gamma   90.00
#
_symmetry.space_group_name_H-M   'P 1'
#
loop_
_entity.id
_entity.type
_entity.pdbx_description
1 polymer ?
#
loop_
_entity_poly.entity_id
_entity_poly.type
_entity_poly.pdbx_seq_one_letter_code
_entity_poly.pdbx_strand_id
1 'polypeptide(L)'
;MKFLIISIFLTTITHANELDVTWFCPTVHGGNSPVQLVPQYKKVKVSWDERGVKFDPDIFEKKPVKSFFSSLFSKSNKFRPELSTCVEKFKKQFAYQLSKSELCDEKDCADEAKNKISKELSKKDLVANPDKVPELPRFYTGHTFSNDSEETFKQSLGFFCDGYKTNPVVFTSQGFIQYVKNLIANPLVKLDPACVSDFEDYLEEHTFKGSCSGDKICKRIQKDTDIYKEKYSNLRDGNVKKATTKVSPNKSAYREATSDYKAKAAKAISELENFPSGRGCYFWKSLYSNGVEDLFYHDNAVKEVIPFLEQNGNPECIKTFLENYLIEKYRNNKPNESLHCKKRDCSDALRAERLFHQNAQRLTDALYGKDKYNLQACINTQAITKDNAATKLKALLEDIKTANTCSELKIGDSKVFDGTGFPTGGNYSIKRLDDNTLEATVAVKFVKGSHENFSPQVAEKLHAKARSCLDKVSSYFKSPSGEQLKVNIISEEENKTRYPSERPNLNKIQVMPPGFRSKVFMYEEDINCETITHEALHLFGLVDEYQEMVIKDGKKVPKYKCRSTHNMKSIMGSHWKMFPEVAAVKNTCVCEDDFCREVISSGNQKAIDLLTEDSWAILENRRDMCEYERVSKTPLSLSNTDLLPFYEVEKNNKDELVILHTDTYKSASGDYFGSIYKFTCRACQTPEECESMNKLKKRVINKAPKRNRYCPRGSKSVSSEFVPMEDSHKDEIRLLGPGAFELQSSPKSPGKSLLHPAHFAKIKNGGCQSKVKKYNKCSRFAASEDKARCEDLPDYCKDPKQWLLSEE
;
A
#
# COMPACT_ATOMS: atom_id res chain seq x y z
N MET A 1 -84.03 64.47 -43.96
CA MET A 1 -84.68 63.30 -43.32
C MET A 1 -84.36 62.06 -44.17
N LYS A 2 -83.85 61.00 -43.53
CA LYS A 2 -83.70 59.58 -43.98
C LYS A 2 -82.42 59.12 -44.74
N PHE A 3 -81.59 58.45 -43.93
CA PHE A 3 -80.83 57.20 -44.11
C PHE A 3 -79.66 57.10 -45.11
N LEU A 4 -78.45 57.17 -44.54
CA LEU A 4 -77.21 56.63 -45.07
C LEU A 4 -76.92 55.32 -44.32
N ILE A 5 -76.89 54.18 -45.01
CA ILE A 5 -76.48 52.87 -44.48
C ILE A 5 -75.02 52.65 -44.90
N ILE A 6 -74.10 52.69 -43.94
CA ILE A 6 -72.70 52.27 -44.12
C ILE A 6 -72.56 50.88 -43.50
N SER A 7 -72.41 49.85 -44.32
CA SER A 7 -72.04 48.50 -43.90
C SER A 7 -70.56 48.47 -43.52
N ILE A 8 -70.28 48.38 -42.22
CA ILE A 8 -68.95 48.08 -41.69
C ILE A 8 -68.73 46.56 -41.82
N PHE A 9 -67.94 46.14 -42.81
CA PHE A 9 -67.32 44.82 -42.79
C PHE A 9 -66.22 44.84 -41.71
N LEU A 10 -66.57 44.39 -40.50
CA LEU A 10 -65.60 43.97 -39.49
C LEU A 10 -64.94 42.67 -40.01
N THR A 11 -63.88 42.80 -40.82
CA THR A 11 -62.95 41.68 -41.00
C THR A 11 -62.21 41.54 -39.68
N THR A 12 -62.69 40.64 -38.83
CA THR A 12 -61.91 40.12 -37.71
C THR A 12 -60.65 39.48 -38.28
N ILE A 13 -59.54 40.22 -38.28
CA ILE A 13 -58.23 39.68 -38.61
C ILE A 13 -57.88 38.75 -37.45
N THR A 14 -58.16 37.46 -37.62
CA THR A 14 -57.67 36.43 -36.71
C THR A 14 -56.15 36.45 -36.77
N HIS A 15 -55.50 36.99 -35.73
CA HIS A 15 -54.05 36.92 -35.61
C HIS A 15 -53.65 35.46 -35.45
N ALA A 16 -52.77 34.97 -36.33
CA ALA A 16 -52.22 33.63 -36.20
C ALA A 16 -51.32 33.58 -34.97
N ASN A 17 -51.50 32.56 -34.14
CA ASN A 17 -50.59 32.31 -33.03
C ASN A 17 -49.27 31.78 -33.60
N GLU A 18 -48.13 32.25 -33.10
CA GLU A 18 -46.80 31.85 -33.57
C GLU A 18 -45.92 31.36 -32.43
N LEU A 19 -45.21 30.26 -32.64
CA LEU A 19 -44.30 29.69 -31.65
C LEU A 19 -43.01 29.17 -32.29
N ASP A 20 -41.86 29.56 -31.74
CA ASP A 20 -40.57 29.02 -32.17
C ASP A 20 -40.30 27.66 -31.53
N VAL A 21 -40.19 26.62 -32.35
CA VAL A 21 -39.87 25.26 -31.90
C VAL A 21 -38.55 24.81 -32.49
N THR A 22 -37.70 24.26 -31.64
CA THR A 22 -36.42 23.72 -32.07
C THR A 22 -36.59 22.32 -32.65
N TRP A 23 -36.27 22.16 -33.93
CA TRP A 23 -36.04 20.87 -34.56
C TRP A 23 -34.60 20.42 -34.32
N PHE A 24 -34.45 19.21 -33.77
CA PHE A 24 -33.17 18.55 -33.61
C PHE A 24 -33.31 17.08 -34.00
N CYS A 25 -32.71 16.72 -35.12
CA CYS A 25 -32.74 15.39 -35.70
C CYS A 25 -31.35 15.03 -36.23
N PRO A 26 -30.41 14.66 -35.33
CA PRO A 26 -29.06 14.30 -35.72
C PRO A 26 -29.10 13.09 -36.66
N THR A 27 -28.27 13.15 -37.71
CA THR A 27 -28.12 12.07 -38.68
C THR A 27 -26.70 12.01 -39.21
N VAL A 28 -26.23 10.81 -39.53
CA VAL A 28 -24.89 10.57 -40.10
C VAL A 28 -24.76 10.99 -41.56
N HIS A 29 -25.87 11.29 -42.26
CA HIS A 29 -25.92 11.53 -43.71
C HIS A 29 -25.57 12.96 -44.15
N GLY A 30 -24.69 13.66 -43.42
CA GLY A 30 -24.43 15.09 -43.62
C GLY A 30 -23.76 15.50 -44.94
N GLY A 31 -24.21 16.64 -45.48
CA GLY A 31 -23.44 17.59 -46.29
C GLY A 31 -23.72 17.61 -47.79
N ASN A 32 -23.89 16.46 -48.44
CA ASN A 32 -24.10 16.35 -49.89
C ASN A 32 -24.79 15.02 -50.31
N SER A 33 -25.37 14.30 -49.35
CA SER A 33 -26.04 13.04 -49.65
C SER A 33 -27.39 13.31 -50.32
N PRO A 34 -27.78 12.59 -51.39
CA PRO A 34 -29.14 12.65 -51.94
C PRO A 34 -30.24 12.25 -50.93
N VAL A 35 -29.85 11.72 -49.76
CA VAL A 35 -30.71 11.36 -48.62
C VAL A 35 -31.03 12.55 -47.71
N GLN A 36 -30.25 13.65 -47.75
CA GLN A 36 -30.43 14.75 -46.80
C GLN A 36 -31.53 15.73 -47.26
N LEU A 37 -32.78 15.41 -46.88
CA LEU A 37 -33.97 16.23 -47.17
C LEU A 37 -34.34 17.18 -46.01
N VAL A 38 -33.83 16.93 -44.79
CA VAL A 38 -34.19 17.69 -43.57
C VAL A 38 -32.90 18.13 -42.83
N PRO A 39 -32.81 19.37 -42.32
CA PRO A 39 -31.65 19.83 -41.54
C PRO A 39 -31.51 19.05 -40.22
N GLN A 40 -30.28 18.88 -39.73
CA GLN A 40 -30.03 18.25 -38.42
C GLN A 40 -30.51 19.14 -37.25
N TYR A 41 -30.37 20.46 -37.40
CA TYR A 41 -30.82 21.43 -36.42
C TYR A 41 -31.46 22.62 -37.15
N LYS A 42 -32.65 23.03 -36.70
CA LYS A 42 -33.31 24.23 -37.22
C LYS A 42 -34.30 24.77 -36.19
N LYS A 43 -34.37 26.10 -36.03
CA LYS A 43 -35.53 26.73 -35.39
C LYS A 43 -36.64 26.85 -36.44
N VAL A 44 -37.80 26.30 -36.12
CA VAL A 44 -38.99 26.31 -36.98
C VAL A 44 -40.04 27.13 -36.27
N LYS A 45 -40.45 28.24 -36.88
CA LYS A 45 -41.60 28.99 -36.44
C LYS A 45 -42.86 28.24 -36.87
N VAL A 46 -43.71 27.90 -35.91
CA VAL A 46 -44.98 27.21 -36.11
C VAL A 46 -46.10 28.23 -35.93
N SER A 47 -46.81 28.56 -37.01
CA SER A 47 -47.95 29.47 -36.95
C SER A 47 -49.26 28.70 -37.17
N TRP A 48 -50.30 28.94 -36.36
CA TRP A 48 -51.60 28.28 -36.52
C TRP A 48 -52.78 29.23 -36.32
N ASP A 49 -53.82 29.02 -37.12
CA ASP A 49 -55.10 29.75 -37.06
C ASP A 49 -56.26 28.83 -37.50
N GLU A 50 -57.42 29.41 -37.83
CA GLU A 50 -58.57 28.68 -38.40
C GLU A 50 -58.29 28.09 -39.79
N ARG A 51 -57.36 28.68 -40.55
CA ARG A 51 -57.04 28.30 -41.93
C ARG A 51 -56.03 27.15 -41.99
N GLY A 52 -55.28 26.90 -40.93
CA GLY A 52 -54.41 25.73 -40.81
C GLY A 52 -53.14 26.00 -40.02
N VAL A 53 -52.12 25.17 -40.26
CA VAL A 53 -50.80 25.25 -39.61
C VAL A 53 -49.74 25.53 -40.69
N LYS A 54 -48.82 26.45 -40.41
CA LYS A 54 -47.68 26.79 -41.25
C LYS A 54 -46.37 26.59 -40.48
N PHE A 55 -45.34 26.14 -41.18
CA PHE A 55 -43.98 25.98 -40.67
C PHE A 55 -43.05 26.93 -41.43
N ASP A 56 -42.25 27.73 -40.75
CA ASP A 56 -41.27 28.63 -41.37
C ASP A 56 -39.87 28.48 -40.75
N PRO A 57 -38.87 27.98 -41.51
CA PRO A 57 -39.03 27.37 -42.83
C PRO A 57 -39.76 26.03 -42.73
N ASP A 58 -40.52 25.66 -43.77
CA ASP A 58 -41.10 24.33 -43.86
C ASP A 58 -39.99 23.31 -44.19
N ILE A 59 -39.48 22.68 -43.14
CA ILE A 59 -38.44 21.64 -43.23
C ILE A 59 -39.01 20.26 -43.61
N PHE A 60 -40.34 20.12 -43.69
CA PHE A 60 -41.04 18.86 -43.98
C PHE A 60 -41.55 18.82 -45.42
N GLU A 61 -41.52 19.95 -46.14
CA GLU A 61 -41.88 20.03 -47.54
C GLU A 61 -40.76 19.52 -48.44
N LYS A 62 -41.12 18.72 -49.45
CA LYS A 62 -40.18 18.22 -50.45
C LYS A 62 -39.79 19.37 -51.38
N LYS A 63 -38.67 20.03 -51.12
CA LYS A 63 -38.14 21.01 -52.07
C LYS A 63 -37.88 20.33 -53.42
N PRO A 64 -38.46 20.80 -54.55
CA PRO A 64 -38.07 20.32 -55.85
C PRO A 64 -36.58 20.64 -56.03
N VAL A 65 -35.77 19.60 -56.23
CA VAL A 65 -34.33 19.75 -56.46
C VAL A 65 -34.18 20.50 -57.80
N LYS A 66 -34.00 21.82 -57.78
CA LYS A 66 -33.92 22.69 -58.97
C LYS A 66 -32.65 22.46 -59.83
N SER A 67 -31.90 21.38 -59.62
CA SER A 67 -30.70 21.07 -60.41
C SER A 67 -31.04 20.14 -61.57
N PHE A 68 -31.40 20.74 -62.70
CA PHE A 68 -31.71 20.06 -63.96
C PHE A 68 -30.54 19.17 -64.46
N PHE A 69 -29.28 19.54 -64.17
CA PHE A 69 -28.10 18.81 -64.63
C PHE A 69 -27.66 17.62 -63.77
N SER A 70 -28.11 17.49 -62.51
CA SER A 70 -27.76 16.34 -61.67
C SER A 70 -28.71 15.14 -61.79
N SER A 71 -29.84 15.30 -62.49
CA SER A 71 -30.86 14.23 -62.63
C SER A 71 -30.54 13.19 -63.70
N LEU A 72 -29.66 13.50 -64.66
CA LEU A 72 -29.35 12.65 -65.81
C LEU A 72 -28.32 11.54 -65.53
N PHE A 73 -27.53 11.63 -64.44
CA PHE A 73 -26.43 10.69 -64.18
C PHE A 73 -26.51 9.94 -62.83
N SER A 74 -27.61 10.06 -62.10
CA SER A 74 -27.78 9.42 -60.78
C SER A 74 -29.10 8.65 -60.73
N LYS A 75 -29.10 7.40 -61.21
CA LYS A 75 -30.10 6.39 -60.84
C LYS A 75 -29.86 5.85 -59.41
N SER A 76 -29.55 6.73 -58.45
CA SER A 76 -29.53 6.31 -57.05
C SER A 76 -30.96 6.18 -56.57
N ASN A 77 -31.30 5.03 -56.01
CA ASN A 77 -32.58 4.86 -55.34
C ASN A 77 -32.67 5.93 -54.25
N LYS A 78 -33.78 6.69 -54.23
CA LYS A 78 -33.99 7.69 -53.19
C LYS A 78 -34.24 6.92 -51.90
N PHE A 79 -33.50 7.26 -50.85
CA PHE A 79 -33.77 6.81 -49.48
C PHE A 79 -34.20 8.02 -48.66
N ARG A 80 -35.01 7.79 -47.63
CA ARG A 80 -35.35 8.81 -46.63
C ARG A 80 -34.80 8.42 -45.26
N PRO A 81 -34.30 9.36 -44.44
CA PRO A 81 -33.94 9.06 -43.06
C PRO A 81 -35.19 8.71 -42.25
N GLU A 82 -35.05 7.89 -41.22
CA GLU A 82 -36.12 7.64 -40.24
C GLU A 82 -36.50 8.92 -39.50
N LEU A 83 -37.67 9.50 -39.79
CA LEU A 83 -38.06 10.78 -39.19
C LEU A 83 -39.08 10.64 -38.07
N SER A 84 -39.71 9.48 -37.90
CA SER A 84 -40.85 9.31 -36.99
C SER A 84 -40.49 9.71 -35.56
N THR A 85 -39.35 9.24 -35.05
CA THR A 85 -38.88 9.61 -33.69
C THR A 85 -38.58 11.11 -33.56
N CYS A 86 -38.03 11.74 -34.61
CA CYS A 86 -37.74 13.18 -34.62
C CYS A 86 -39.03 14.02 -34.67
N VAL A 87 -40.01 13.59 -35.47
CA VAL A 87 -41.32 14.21 -35.58
C VAL A 87 -42.04 14.14 -34.23
N GLU A 88 -42.02 13.01 -33.55
CA GLU A 88 -42.60 12.90 -32.21
C GLU A 88 -41.87 13.78 -31.18
N LYS A 89 -40.53 13.85 -31.23
CA LYS A 89 -39.78 14.79 -30.39
C LYS A 89 -40.14 16.25 -30.69
N PHE A 90 -40.29 16.59 -31.96
CA PHE A 90 -40.71 17.94 -32.38
C PHE A 90 -42.11 18.28 -31.87
N LYS A 91 -43.06 17.34 -31.93
CA LYS A 91 -44.41 17.49 -31.33
C LYS A 91 -44.34 17.70 -29.81
N LYS A 92 -43.53 16.92 -29.10
CA LYS A 92 -43.32 17.09 -27.65
C LYS A 92 -42.69 18.43 -27.31
N GLN A 93 -41.70 18.87 -28.09
CA GLN A 93 -41.08 20.20 -27.93
C GLN A 93 -42.08 21.32 -28.21
N PHE A 94 -42.90 21.20 -29.25
CA PHE A 94 -44.00 22.14 -29.50
C PHE A 94 -44.95 22.20 -28.30
N ALA A 95 -45.43 21.05 -27.81
CA ALA A 95 -46.33 21.01 -26.66
C ALA A 95 -45.71 21.64 -25.40
N TYR A 96 -44.43 21.40 -25.16
CA TYR A 96 -43.68 22.02 -24.06
C TYR A 96 -43.58 23.54 -24.23
N GLN A 97 -43.13 24.03 -25.39
CA GLN A 97 -43.03 25.47 -25.66
C GLN A 97 -44.40 26.16 -25.58
N LEU A 98 -45.46 25.50 -26.06
CA LEU A 98 -46.82 26.02 -25.98
C LEU A 98 -47.28 26.16 -24.52
N SER A 99 -47.00 25.17 -23.68
CA SER A 99 -47.31 25.24 -22.23
C SER A 99 -46.53 26.32 -21.46
N LYS A 100 -45.48 26.87 -22.07
CA LYS A 100 -44.67 27.97 -21.53
C LYS A 100 -45.03 29.33 -22.14
N SER A 101 -45.91 29.35 -23.14
CA SER A 101 -46.35 30.56 -23.82
C SER A 101 -47.69 31.04 -23.28
N GLU A 102 -47.97 32.34 -23.41
CA GLU A 102 -49.28 32.95 -23.12
C GLU A 102 -50.28 32.77 -24.29
N LEU A 103 -49.99 31.88 -25.25
CA LEU A 103 -50.79 31.71 -26.47
C LEU A 103 -52.02 30.83 -26.28
N CYS A 104 -52.08 30.05 -25.19
CA CYS A 104 -53.21 29.20 -24.83
C CYS A 104 -53.33 29.14 -23.30
N ASP A 105 -54.29 29.88 -22.74
CA ASP A 105 -54.56 29.87 -21.29
C ASP A 105 -55.43 28.67 -20.87
N GLU A 106 -56.17 28.09 -21.81
CA GLU A 106 -57.08 26.97 -21.58
C GLU A 106 -56.52 25.65 -22.14
N LYS A 107 -56.80 24.54 -21.44
CA LYS A 107 -56.39 23.19 -21.85
C LYS A 107 -56.90 22.82 -23.24
N ASP A 108 -58.13 23.21 -23.55
CA ASP A 108 -58.79 22.89 -24.82
C ASP A 108 -58.08 23.58 -26.00
N CYS A 109 -57.62 24.83 -25.83
CA CYS A 109 -56.77 25.53 -26.81
C CYS A 109 -55.47 24.76 -27.07
N ALA A 110 -54.79 24.33 -26.00
CA ALA A 110 -53.53 23.62 -26.12
C ALA A 110 -53.69 22.25 -26.80
N ASP A 111 -54.75 21.51 -26.49
CA ASP A 111 -55.02 20.20 -27.09
C ASP A 111 -55.49 20.33 -28.55
N GLU A 112 -56.27 21.37 -28.87
CA GLU A 112 -56.63 21.69 -30.26
C GLU A 112 -55.39 22.04 -31.10
N ALA A 113 -54.48 22.88 -30.57
CA ALA A 113 -53.24 23.24 -31.26
C ALA A 113 -52.34 22.01 -31.51
N LYS A 114 -52.15 21.15 -30.50
CA LYS A 114 -51.40 19.88 -30.64
C LYS A 114 -52.01 18.97 -31.70
N ASN A 115 -53.34 18.86 -31.75
CA ASN A 115 -54.06 18.05 -32.72
C ASN A 115 -53.93 18.63 -34.14
N LYS A 116 -54.08 19.95 -34.31
CA LYS A 116 -53.88 20.64 -35.59
C LYS A 116 -52.48 20.40 -36.15
N ILE A 117 -51.45 20.54 -35.31
CA ILE A 117 -50.05 20.31 -35.73
C ILE A 117 -49.79 18.85 -36.05
N SER A 118 -50.30 17.93 -35.24
CA SER A 118 -50.14 16.49 -35.50
C SER A 118 -50.77 16.09 -36.83
N LYS A 119 -51.99 16.60 -37.11
CA LYS A 119 -52.70 16.38 -38.37
C LYS A 119 -51.99 17.02 -39.55
N GLU A 120 -51.40 18.21 -39.38
CA GLU A 120 -50.67 18.86 -40.47
C GLU A 120 -49.34 18.18 -40.77
N LEU A 121 -48.57 17.82 -39.73
CA LEU A 121 -47.33 17.05 -39.90
C LEU A 121 -47.61 15.72 -40.61
N SER A 122 -48.70 15.02 -40.31
CA SER A 122 -49.05 13.78 -41.00
C SER A 122 -49.39 13.93 -42.49
N LYS A 123 -49.64 15.16 -42.98
CA LYS A 123 -49.85 15.44 -44.40
C LYS A 123 -48.56 15.81 -45.13
N LYS A 124 -47.49 16.19 -44.42
CA LYS A 124 -46.25 16.64 -45.05
C LYS A 124 -45.58 15.49 -45.80
N ASP A 125 -45.13 15.74 -47.03
CA ASP A 125 -44.61 14.72 -47.94
C ASP A 125 -43.50 13.83 -47.32
N LEU A 126 -42.63 14.42 -46.50
CA LEU A 126 -41.54 13.70 -45.84
C LEU A 126 -42.03 12.81 -44.67
N VAL A 127 -43.25 13.01 -44.19
CA VAL A 127 -43.88 12.28 -43.07
C VAL A 127 -44.95 11.30 -43.58
N ALA A 128 -45.79 11.72 -44.53
CA ALA A 128 -47.05 11.07 -44.92
C ALA A 128 -46.92 9.78 -45.75
N ASN A 129 -45.82 9.59 -46.50
CA ASN A 129 -45.69 8.51 -47.49
C ASN A 129 -44.48 7.58 -47.22
N PRO A 130 -44.56 6.67 -46.24
CA PRO A 130 -43.54 5.66 -45.98
C PRO A 130 -43.30 4.67 -47.11
N ASP A 131 -44.34 4.30 -47.85
CA ASP A 131 -44.29 3.06 -48.65
C ASP A 131 -43.57 3.19 -50.01
N LYS A 132 -43.18 4.41 -50.41
CA LYS A 132 -42.64 4.68 -51.76
C LYS A 132 -41.11 4.83 -51.82
N VAL A 133 -40.45 4.96 -50.68
CA VAL A 133 -39.01 5.28 -50.59
C VAL A 133 -38.44 4.49 -49.41
N PRO A 134 -37.51 3.54 -49.63
CA PRO A 134 -36.93 2.77 -48.54
C PRO A 134 -36.31 3.68 -47.48
N GLU A 135 -36.58 3.37 -46.22
CA GLU A 135 -36.14 4.16 -45.07
C GLU A 135 -34.77 3.66 -44.61
N LEU A 136 -33.84 4.60 -44.35
CA LEU A 136 -32.55 4.30 -43.74
C LEU A 136 -32.51 4.84 -42.31
N PRO A 137 -31.83 4.15 -41.40
CA PRO A 137 -31.65 4.65 -40.05
C PRO A 137 -30.90 5.99 -40.09
N ARG A 138 -31.29 6.92 -39.21
CA ARG A 138 -30.65 8.24 -39.10
C ARG A 138 -29.19 8.15 -38.68
N PHE A 139 -28.89 7.17 -37.85
CA PHE A 139 -27.58 6.79 -37.35
C PHE A 139 -27.65 5.29 -37.05
N TYR A 140 -26.52 4.63 -37.11
CA TYR A 140 -26.43 3.18 -36.98
C TYR A 140 -25.10 2.81 -36.36
N THR A 141 -25.05 1.70 -35.64
CA THR A 141 -23.86 1.27 -34.92
C THR A 141 -22.68 0.99 -35.85
N GLY A 142 -21.49 1.50 -35.49
CA GLY A 142 -20.23 1.23 -36.19
C GLY A 142 -19.87 2.23 -37.27
N HIS A 143 -20.61 3.33 -37.41
CA HIS A 143 -20.36 4.28 -38.48
C HIS A 143 -19.07 5.10 -38.29
N THR A 144 -18.50 5.59 -39.39
CA THR A 144 -17.22 6.34 -39.42
C THR A 144 -17.38 7.86 -39.54
N PHE A 145 -18.60 8.40 -39.36
CA PHE A 145 -18.90 9.80 -39.63
C PHE A 145 -18.57 10.77 -38.48
N SER A 146 -18.58 10.32 -37.23
CA SER A 146 -18.06 11.10 -36.10
C SER A 146 -16.54 10.93 -36.03
N ASN A 147 -15.86 12.06 -35.82
CA ASN A 147 -14.40 12.14 -35.73
C ASN A 147 -14.03 13.03 -34.54
N ASP A 148 -14.71 12.81 -33.43
CA ASP A 148 -14.55 13.64 -32.24
C ASP A 148 -13.24 13.33 -31.51
N SER A 149 -12.83 14.28 -30.67
CA SER A 149 -11.64 14.11 -29.85
C SER A 149 -11.91 13.15 -28.69
N GLU A 150 -10.85 12.58 -28.12
CA GLU A 150 -11.00 11.73 -26.94
C GLU A 150 -11.58 12.48 -25.74
N GLU A 151 -11.30 13.77 -25.58
CA GLU A 151 -11.92 14.59 -24.53
C GLU A 151 -13.43 14.70 -24.74
N THR A 152 -13.86 14.82 -26.01
CA THR A 152 -15.27 14.78 -26.39
C THR A 152 -15.88 13.41 -26.11
N PHE A 153 -15.17 12.31 -26.38
CA PHE A 153 -15.62 10.98 -26.02
C PHE A 153 -15.75 10.80 -24.50
N LYS A 154 -14.76 11.26 -23.72
CA LYS A 154 -14.82 11.22 -22.26
C LYS A 154 -16.05 11.94 -21.71
N GLN A 155 -16.31 13.16 -22.18
CA GLN A 155 -17.50 13.93 -21.82
C GLN A 155 -18.79 13.23 -22.24
N SER A 156 -18.82 12.68 -23.47
CA SER A 156 -19.97 11.98 -24.02
C SER A 156 -20.29 10.70 -23.23
N LEU A 157 -19.28 9.94 -22.80
CA LEU A 157 -19.48 8.77 -21.94
C LEU A 157 -20.02 9.16 -20.57
N GLY A 158 -19.51 10.25 -19.97
CA GLY A 158 -20.08 10.78 -18.73
C GLY A 158 -21.57 11.09 -18.86
N PHE A 159 -21.95 11.87 -19.88
CA PHE A 159 -23.37 12.14 -20.16
C PHE A 159 -24.18 10.87 -20.42
N PHE A 160 -23.63 9.90 -21.15
CA PHE A 160 -24.31 8.64 -21.40
C PHE A 160 -24.58 7.87 -20.10
N CYS A 161 -23.56 7.71 -19.24
CA CYS A 161 -23.69 7.01 -17.96
C CYS A 161 -24.63 7.73 -16.98
N ASP A 162 -24.76 9.05 -17.09
CA ASP A 162 -25.71 9.85 -16.32
C ASP A 162 -27.15 9.78 -16.88
N GLY A 163 -27.38 8.98 -17.92
CA GLY A 163 -28.69 8.78 -18.57
C GLY A 163 -29.00 9.78 -19.69
N TYR A 164 -28.10 10.72 -20.00
CA TYR A 164 -28.28 11.73 -21.04
C TYR A 164 -27.83 11.23 -22.43
N LYS A 165 -28.76 10.64 -23.18
CA LYS A 165 -28.55 10.16 -24.57
C LYS A 165 -28.65 11.31 -25.61
N THR A 166 -27.86 12.36 -25.44
CA THR A 166 -27.98 13.63 -26.21
C THR A 166 -27.31 13.62 -27.59
N ASN A 167 -26.27 12.80 -27.80
CA ASN A 167 -25.52 12.74 -29.06
C ASN A 167 -25.45 11.33 -29.65
N PRO A 168 -26.57 10.83 -30.21
CA PRO A 168 -26.65 9.47 -30.74
C PRO A 168 -25.60 9.17 -31.81
N VAL A 169 -25.23 10.16 -32.62
CA VAL A 169 -24.22 10.04 -33.68
C VAL A 169 -22.82 9.79 -33.08
N VAL A 170 -22.49 10.37 -31.93
CA VAL A 170 -21.23 10.05 -31.26
C VAL A 170 -21.30 8.65 -30.66
N PHE A 171 -22.37 8.32 -29.95
CA PHE A 171 -22.51 7.05 -29.25
C PHE A 171 -22.47 5.83 -30.18
N THR A 172 -23.04 5.94 -31.37
CA THR A 172 -23.01 4.85 -32.37
C THR A 172 -21.78 4.87 -33.28
N SER A 173 -20.87 5.84 -33.09
CA SER A 173 -19.67 5.94 -33.91
C SER A 173 -18.64 4.88 -33.56
N GLN A 174 -17.92 4.39 -34.57
CA GLN A 174 -16.83 3.43 -34.36
C GLN A 174 -15.78 3.96 -33.38
N GLY A 175 -15.40 5.24 -33.48
CA GLY A 175 -14.39 5.85 -32.62
C GLY A 175 -14.79 5.87 -31.14
N PHE A 176 -16.04 6.23 -30.84
CA PHE A 176 -16.56 6.23 -29.47
C PHE A 176 -16.73 4.81 -28.92
N ILE A 177 -17.32 3.89 -29.68
CA ILE A 177 -17.49 2.48 -29.26
C ILE A 177 -16.13 1.88 -28.90
N GLN A 178 -15.11 2.16 -29.70
CA GLN A 178 -13.76 1.72 -29.47
C GLN A 178 -13.12 2.34 -28.22
N TYR A 179 -13.34 3.64 -27.99
CA TYR A 179 -12.93 4.31 -26.76
C TYR A 179 -13.53 3.62 -25.53
N VAL A 180 -14.84 3.37 -25.53
CA VAL A 180 -15.53 2.69 -24.41
C VAL A 180 -15.03 1.26 -24.23
N LYS A 181 -14.87 0.49 -25.32
CA LYS A 181 -14.28 -0.86 -25.28
C LYS A 181 -12.89 -0.87 -24.64
N ASN A 182 -12.04 0.10 -24.99
CA ASN A 182 -10.70 0.21 -24.42
C ASN A 182 -10.75 0.58 -22.92
N LEU A 183 -11.70 1.41 -22.48
CA LEU A 183 -11.91 1.66 -21.06
C LEU A 183 -12.41 0.42 -20.30
N ILE A 184 -13.32 -0.37 -20.89
CA ILE A 184 -13.80 -1.63 -20.29
C ILE A 184 -12.66 -2.64 -20.17
N ALA A 185 -11.79 -2.73 -21.19
CA ALA A 185 -10.61 -3.58 -21.18
C ALA A 185 -9.49 -3.07 -20.23
N ASN A 186 -9.64 -1.86 -19.67
CA ASN A 186 -8.66 -1.26 -18.77
C ASN A 186 -9.02 -1.61 -17.30
N PRO A 187 -8.32 -2.55 -16.65
CA PRO A 187 -8.60 -2.96 -15.27
C PRO A 187 -8.42 -1.85 -14.22
N LEU A 188 -7.71 -0.76 -14.54
CA LEU A 188 -7.54 0.39 -13.65
C LEU A 188 -8.72 1.36 -13.72
N VAL A 189 -9.56 1.27 -14.76
CA VAL A 189 -10.74 2.11 -14.92
C VAL A 189 -11.96 1.33 -14.45
N LYS A 190 -12.53 1.76 -13.32
CA LYS A 190 -13.82 1.23 -12.86
C LYS A 190 -14.94 1.98 -13.55
N LEU A 191 -15.47 1.43 -14.63
CA LEU A 191 -16.75 1.84 -15.19
C LEU A 191 -17.90 1.18 -14.41
N ASP A 192 -18.98 1.91 -14.22
CA ASP A 192 -20.21 1.36 -13.64
C ASP A 192 -20.73 0.22 -14.52
N PRO A 193 -20.88 -1.02 -13.99
CA PRO A 193 -21.45 -2.14 -14.75
C PRO A 193 -22.81 -1.83 -15.37
N ALA A 194 -23.64 -1.02 -14.71
CA ALA A 194 -24.94 -0.59 -15.25
C ALA A 194 -24.77 0.28 -16.49
N CYS A 195 -23.86 1.27 -16.44
CA CYS A 195 -23.57 2.08 -17.62
C CYS A 195 -23.04 1.24 -18.80
N VAL A 196 -22.20 0.24 -18.54
CA VAL A 196 -21.70 -0.65 -19.59
C VAL A 196 -22.85 -1.44 -20.23
N SER A 197 -23.72 -2.04 -19.43
CA SER A 197 -24.90 -2.77 -19.93
C SER A 197 -25.86 -1.87 -20.70
N ASP A 198 -26.15 -0.67 -20.19
CA ASP A 198 -26.98 0.33 -20.89
C ASP A 198 -26.39 0.73 -22.24
N PHE A 199 -25.05 0.78 -22.33
CA PHE A 199 -24.36 1.07 -23.58
C PHE A 199 -24.42 -0.12 -24.55
N GLU A 200 -24.24 -1.36 -24.08
CA GLU A 200 -24.40 -2.58 -24.88
C GLU A 200 -25.82 -2.65 -25.49
N ASP A 201 -26.85 -2.44 -24.68
CA ASP A 201 -28.25 -2.41 -25.11
C ASP A 201 -28.51 -1.30 -26.12
N TYR A 202 -27.95 -0.11 -25.88
CA TYR A 202 -28.06 1.02 -26.81
C TYR A 202 -27.43 0.74 -28.17
N LEU A 203 -26.29 0.05 -28.22
CA LEU A 203 -25.65 -0.33 -29.48
C LEU A 203 -26.45 -1.40 -30.24
N GLU A 204 -27.05 -2.36 -29.54
CA GLU A 204 -27.91 -3.38 -30.15
C GLU A 204 -29.22 -2.79 -30.69
N GLU A 205 -29.86 -1.88 -29.95
CA GLU A 205 -31.05 -1.14 -30.38
C GLU A 205 -30.82 -0.43 -31.73
N HIS A 206 -29.62 0.13 -31.92
CA HIS A 206 -29.25 0.93 -33.11
C HIS A 206 -28.45 0.14 -34.16
N THR A 207 -28.34 -1.17 -34.01
CA THR A 207 -27.71 -2.04 -35.01
C THR A 207 -28.64 -2.20 -36.21
N PHE A 208 -28.12 -1.95 -37.43
CA PHE A 208 -28.92 -2.09 -38.65
C PHE A 208 -29.30 -3.56 -38.91
N LYS A 209 -30.60 -3.81 -39.10
CA LYS A 209 -31.19 -5.16 -39.33
C LYS A 209 -31.70 -5.37 -40.76
N GLY A 210 -31.62 -4.36 -41.62
CA GLY A 210 -32.12 -4.43 -43.00
C GLY A 210 -31.18 -5.18 -43.96
N SER A 211 -31.65 -5.46 -45.17
CA SER A 211 -30.83 -6.00 -46.27
C SER A 211 -30.64 -4.93 -47.36
N CYS A 212 -29.45 -4.87 -47.95
CA CYS A 212 -29.10 -3.84 -48.91
C CYS A 212 -28.94 -4.42 -50.32
N SER A 213 -29.90 -4.12 -51.22
CA SER A 213 -29.80 -4.46 -52.65
C SER A 213 -29.34 -3.25 -53.47
N GLY A 214 -28.18 -3.39 -54.13
CA GLY A 214 -27.71 -2.49 -55.20
C GLY A 214 -27.15 -1.13 -54.79
N ASP A 215 -27.62 -0.50 -53.70
CA ASP A 215 -27.28 0.89 -53.38
C ASP A 215 -25.95 1.08 -52.61
N LYS A 216 -25.19 2.14 -52.94
CA LYS A 216 -23.88 2.43 -52.33
C LYS A 216 -23.95 2.86 -50.87
N ILE A 217 -24.94 3.67 -50.47
CA ILE A 217 -25.06 4.13 -49.08
C ILE A 217 -25.57 3.01 -48.20
N CYS A 218 -26.57 2.24 -48.66
CA CYS A 218 -27.03 1.06 -47.92
C CYS A 218 -25.90 0.03 -47.75
N LYS A 219 -25.15 -0.29 -48.82
CA LYS A 219 -23.97 -1.18 -48.71
C LYS A 219 -22.91 -0.68 -47.72
N ARG A 220 -22.74 0.65 -47.58
CA ARG A 220 -21.85 1.22 -46.56
C ARG A 220 -22.39 1.00 -45.15
N ILE A 221 -23.69 1.22 -44.92
CA ILE A 221 -24.35 0.96 -43.63
C ILE A 221 -24.15 -0.50 -43.24
N GLN A 222 -24.43 -1.42 -44.17
CA GLN A 222 -24.24 -2.85 -43.95
C GLN A 222 -22.79 -3.17 -43.58
N LYS A 223 -21.83 -2.67 -44.38
CA LYS A 223 -20.39 -2.89 -44.14
C LYS A 223 -19.93 -2.38 -42.77
N ASP A 224 -20.29 -1.16 -42.41
CA ASP A 224 -19.93 -0.56 -41.12
C ASP A 224 -20.56 -1.35 -39.95
N THR A 225 -21.80 -1.81 -40.12
CA THR A 225 -22.52 -2.65 -39.14
C THR A 225 -21.87 -4.04 -39.01
N ASP A 226 -21.46 -4.66 -40.12
CA ASP A 226 -20.76 -5.94 -40.12
C ASP A 226 -19.40 -5.82 -39.40
N ILE A 227 -18.66 -4.73 -39.65
CA ILE A 227 -17.42 -4.41 -38.92
C ILE A 227 -17.67 -4.27 -37.42
N TYR A 228 -18.75 -3.60 -37.01
CA TYR A 228 -19.16 -3.53 -35.61
C TYR A 228 -19.42 -4.92 -35.03
N LYS A 229 -20.26 -5.72 -35.69
CA LYS A 229 -20.62 -7.08 -35.24
C LYS A 229 -19.39 -7.97 -35.08
N GLU A 230 -18.47 -7.92 -36.04
CA GLU A 230 -17.25 -8.73 -36.04
C GLU A 230 -16.25 -8.27 -34.96
N LYS A 231 -16.06 -6.96 -34.79
CA LYS A 231 -14.88 -6.42 -34.06
C LYS A 231 -15.19 -5.75 -32.72
N TYR A 232 -16.43 -5.29 -32.52
CA TYR A 232 -16.77 -4.35 -31.45
C TYR A 232 -18.04 -4.73 -30.67
N SER A 233 -18.84 -5.68 -31.12
CA SER A 233 -20.09 -6.11 -30.46
C SER A 233 -19.87 -6.67 -29.05
N ASN A 234 -18.80 -7.45 -28.85
CA ASN A 234 -18.40 -7.89 -27.53
C ASN A 234 -17.49 -6.85 -26.88
N LEU A 235 -18.04 -5.93 -26.09
CA LEU A 235 -17.27 -4.91 -25.39
C LEU A 235 -16.39 -5.49 -24.26
N ARG A 236 -16.70 -6.70 -23.79
CA ARG A 236 -16.08 -7.35 -22.61
C ARG A 236 -15.03 -8.41 -22.96
N ASP A 237 -14.64 -8.54 -24.22
CA ASP A 237 -13.66 -9.56 -24.67
C ASP A 237 -12.21 -9.33 -24.19
N GLY A 238 -11.94 -8.22 -23.48
CA GLY A 238 -10.61 -7.86 -22.99
C GLY A 238 -9.58 -7.51 -24.08
N ASN A 239 -10.01 -7.34 -25.34
CA ASN A 239 -9.14 -7.00 -26.45
C ASN A 239 -9.08 -5.49 -26.65
N VAL A 240 -7.89 -4.90 -26.43
CA VAL A 240 -7.62 -3.51 -26.76
C VAL A 240 -7.50 -3.35 -28.27
N LYS A 241 -8.24 -2.41 -28.86
CA LYS A 241 -8.20 -2.14 -30.31
C LYS A 241 -7.68 -0.71 -30.55
N LYS A 242 -6.80 -0.51 -31.54
CA LYS A 242 -6.27 0.81 -31.91
C LYS A 242 -7.33 1.77 -32.44
N ALA A 243 -7.62 2.86 -31.72
CA ALA A 243 -8.60 3.88 -32.07
C ALA A 243 -8.29 4.55 -33.40
N THR A 244 -9.22 4.44 -34.35
CA THR A 244 -9.20 5.26 -35.57
C THR A 244 -9.66 6.67 -35.25
N THR A 245 -8.72 7.60 -35.01
CA THR A 245 -9.00 9.04 -34.92
C THR A 245 -8.53 9.75 -36.19
N LYS A 246 -9.23 10.81 -36.62
CA LYS A 246 -8.95 11.54 -37.88
C LYS A 246 -7.82 12.55 -37.74
N VAL A 247 -6.68 12.12 -37.21
CA VAL A 247 -5.44 12.83 -37.46
C VAL A 247 -4.97 12.37 -38.84
N SER A 248 -4.94 13.29 -39.81
CA SER A 248 -4.52 13.02 -41.20
C SER A 248 -3.29 12.11 -41.24
N PRO A 249 -3.24 11.08 -42.12
CA PRO A 249 -2.04 10.25 -42.33
C PRO A 249 -0.77 11.07 -42.56
N ASN A 250 -0.91 12.32 -43.04
CA ASN A 250 0.19 13.24 -43.29
C ASN A 250 0.60 14.10 -42.08
N LYS A 251 -0.17 14.16 -40.99
CA LYS A 251 0.17 14.95 -39.79
C LYS A 251 0.17 14.08 -38.54
N SER A 252 1.22 13.28 -38.41
CA SER A 252 1.69 12.56 -37.21
C SER A 252 1.16 11.13 -37.02
N ALA A 253 2.04 10.16 -37.26
CA ALA A 253 1.94 8.80 -36.75
C ALA A 253 2.06 8.72 -35.21
N TYR A 254 1.95 9.86 -34.50
CA TYR A 254 2.28 10.08 -33.09
C TYR A 254 1.04 10.31 -32.20
N ARG A 255 -0.17 10.10 -32.73
CA ARG A 255 -1.42 10.30 -32.00
C ARG A 255 -2.31 9.05 -32.05
N GLU A 256 -1.82 7.90 -31.56
CA GLU A 256 -2.76 6.92 -30.99
C GLU A 256 -3.57 7.60 -29.87
N ALA A 257 -4.83 7.22 -29.70
CA ALA A 257 -5.65 7.79 -28.64
C ALA A 257 -5.06 7.42 -27.28
N THR A 258 -5.19 8.34 -26.32
CA THR A 258 -4.74 8.14 -24.94
C THR A 258 -5.36 6.92 -24.27
N SER A 259 -6.62 6.64 -24.59
CA SER A 259 -7.35 5.45 -24.19
C SER A 259 -6.65 4.15 -24.58
N ASP A 260 -5.95 4.12 -25.71
CA ASP A 260 -5.37 2.88 -26.25
C ASP A 260 -4.16 2.46 -25.43
N TYR A 261 -3.24 3.38 -25.17
CA TYR A 261 -2.08 3.06 -24.33
C TYR A 261 -2.47 2.85 -22.88
N LYS A 262 -3.46 3.58 -22.36
CA LYS A 262 -3.98 3.36 -21.01
C LYS A 262 -4.53 1.94 -20.86
N ALA A 263 -5.32 1.49 -21.84
CA ALA A 263 -5.87 0.14 -21.84
C ALA A 263 -4.77 -0.93 -22.00
N LYS A 264 -3.80 -0.74 -22.90
CA LYS A 264 -2.65 -1.66 -23.04
C LYS A 264 -1.79 -1.72 -21.77
N ALA A 265 -1.48 -0.56 -21.18
CA ALA A 265 -0.68 -0.45 -19.96
C ALA A 265 -1.42 -1.08 -18.76
N ALA A 266 -2.71 -0.82 -18.64
CA ALA A 266 -3.54 -1.40 -17.60
C ALA A 266 -3.71 -2.92 -17.76
N LYS A 267 -3.90 -3.42 -18.98
CA LYS A 267 -3.92 -4.86 -19.24
C LYS A 267 -2.60 -5.50 -18.81
N ALA A 268 -1.47 -4.87 -19.15
CA ALA A 268 -0.16 -5.31 -18.69
C ALA A 268 -0.04 -5.27 -17.15
N ILE A 269 -0.69 -4.33 -16.47
CA ILE A 269 -0.77 -4.27 -15.00
C ILE A 269 -1.65 -5.38 -14.41
N SER A 270 -2.81 -5.70 -14.99
CA SER A 270 -3.61 -6.84 -14.50
C SER A 270 -2.89 -8.19 -14.64
N GLU A 271 -2.06 -8.31 -15.67
CA GLU A 271 -1.18 -9.47 -15.81
C GLU A 271 -0.13 -9.49 -14.68
N LEU A 272 0.31 -8.33 -14.17
CA LEU A 272 1.23 -8.18 -13.04
C LEU A 272 0.63 -8.45 -11.66
N GLU A 273 -0.65 -8.17 -11.42
CA GLU A 273 -1.30 -8.45 -10.12
C GLU A 273 -1.20 -9.92 -9.71
N ASN A 274 -1.03 -10.81 -10.70
CA ASN A 274 -0.88 -12.25 -10.51
C ASN A 274 0.58 -12.74 -10.52
N PHE A 275 1.58 -11.85 -10.59
CA PHE A 275 2.98 -12.31 -10.60
C PHE A 275 3.40 -12.82 -9.21
N PRO A 276 3.87 -14.07 -9.10
CA PRO A 276 4.43 -14.57 -7.87
C PRO A 276 5.65 -13.73 -7.49
N SER A 277 5.64 -13.20 -6.27
CA SER A 277 6.75 -12.50 -5.64
C SER A 277 8.06 -13.28 -5.84
N GLY A 278 8.89 -12.89 -6.81
CA GLY A 278 10.20 -13.52 -7.04
C GLY A 278 10.61 -13.74 -8.49
N ARG A 279 9.70 -13.71 -9.47
CA ARG A 279 10.09 -13.61 -10.89
C ARG A 279 9.97 -12.15 -11.27
N GLY A 280 11.10 -11.47 -11.48
CA GLY A 280 11.22 -10.01 -11.61
C GLY A 280 10.13 -9.34 -12.46
N CYS A 281 9.93 -8.04 -12.25
CA CYS A 281 8.91 -7.27 -12.96
C CYS A 281 9.22 -7.11 -14.46
N TYR A 282 9.00 -8.17 -15.23
CA TYR A 282 9.16 -8.25 -16.68
C TYR A 282 7.96 -7.62 -17.40
N PHE A 283 7.55 -6.45 -16.93
CA PHE A 283 6.47 -5.66 -17.53
C PHE A 283 6.67 -5.44 -19.03
N TRP A 284 7.92 -5.39 -19.47
CA TRP A 284 8.32 -5.23 -20.86
C TRP A 284 7.76 -6.30 -21.79
N LYS A 285 7.87 -7.58 -21.42
CA LYS A 285 7.34 -8.65 -22.24
C LYS A 285 5.84 -8.50 -22.42
N SER A 286 5.14 -8.13 -21.34
CA SER A 286 3.70 -7.90 -21.38
C SER A 286 3.33 -6.69 -22.26
N LEU A 287 4.03 -5.55 -22.15
CA LEU A 287 3.79 -4.40 -23.03
C LEU A 287 4.01 -4.71 -24.51
N TYR A 288 5.09 -5.41 -24.85
CA TYR A 288 5.36 -5.84 -26.22
C TYR A 288 4.31 -6.82 -26.72
N SER A 289 3.96 -7.83 -25.92
CA SER A 289 2.89 -8.79 -26.25
C SER A 289 1.51 -8.12 -26.42
N ASN A 290 1.31 -6.96 -25.80
CA ASN A 290 0.09 -6.15 -25.94
C ASN A 290 0.21 -5.03 -27.02
N GLY A 291 1.22 -5.10 -27.90
CA GLY A 291 1.33 -4.24 -29.08
C GLY A 291 1.77 -2.80 -28.79
N VAL A 292 2.60 -2.59 -27.77
CA VAL A 292 3.31 -1.32 -27.53
C VAL A 292 4.73 -1.43 -28.12
N GLU A 293 4.83 -1.36 -29.45
CA GLU A 293 6.09 -1.59 -30.17
C GLU A 293 6.96 -0.33 -30.34
N ASP A 294 6.37 0.87 -30.34
CA ASP A 294 7.07 2.15 -30.55
C ASP A 294 7.38 2.86 -29.22
N LEU A 295 8.66 3.23 -29.06
CA LEU A 295 9.26 3.85 -27.88
C LEU A 295 8.63 5.19 -27.46
N PHE A 296 7.89 5.89 -28.31
CA PHE A 296 7.15 7.09 -27.89
C PHE A 296 5.91 6.74 -27.04
N TYR A 297 5.21 5.67 -27.41
CA TYR A 297 4.06 5.15 -26.65
C TYR A 297 4.51 4.53 -25.33
N HIS A 298 5.75 4.07 -25.29
CA HIS A 298 6.39 3.46 -24.13
C HIS A 298 6.47 4.39 -22.91
N ASP A 299 6.86 5.67 -23.07
CA ASP A 299 6.96 6.58 -21.90
C ASP A 299 5.59 6.95 -21.34
N ASN A 300 4.58 7.05 -22.20
CA ASN A 300 3.20 7.27 -21.76
C ASN A 300 2.66 6.03 -21.05
N ALA A 301 2.88 4.82 -21.58
CA ALA A 301 2.51 3.59 -20.90
C ALA A 301 3.20 3.46 -19.52
N VAL A 302 4.51 3.72 -19.44
CA VAL A 302 5.25 3.71 -18.16
C VAL A 302 4.68 4.74 -17.18
N LYS A 303 4.37 5.95 -17.63
CA LYS A 303 3.77 6.99 -16.80
C LYS A 303 2.47 6.51 -16.12
N GLU A 304 1.63 5.78 -16.84
CA GLU A 304 0.38 5.24 -16.31
C GLU A 304 0.60 4.08 -15.32
N VAL A 305 1.75 3.39 -15.41
CA VAL A 305 2.09 2.23 -14.58
C VAL A 305 2.79 2.62 -13.30
N ILE A 306 3.52 3.73 -13.30
CA ILE A 306 4.23 4.22 -12.13
C ILE A 306 3.33 4.33 -10.89
N PRO A 307 2.11 4.91 -10.93
CA PRO A 307 1.22 4.94 -9.75
C PRO A 307 0.93 3.55 -9.17
N PHE A 308 0.72 2.55 -10.04
CA PHE A 308 0.52 1.17 -9.59
C PHE A 308 1.79 0.60 -8.95
N LEU A 309 2.96 0.82 -9.54
CA LEU A 309 4.24 0.39 -8.95
C LEU A 309 4.54 1.12 -7.64
N GLU A 310 4.24 2.41 -7.55
CA GLU A 310 4.34 3.22 -6.35
C GLU A 310 3.36 2.74 -5.27
N GLN A 311 2.23 2.12 -5.64
CA GLN A 311 1.26 1.61 -4.68
C GLN A 311 1.50 0.15 -4.31
N ASN A 312 1.93 -0.70 -5.24
CA ASN A 312 1.93 -2.17 -5.07
C ASN A 312 3.30 -2.81 -5.30
N GLY A 313 4.24 -2.10 -5.95
CA GLY A 313 5.56 -2.61 -6.24
C GLY A 313 6.42 -2.73 -4.98
N ASN A 314 7.06 -3.88 -4.80
CA ASN A 314 8.17 -3.99 -3.86
C ASN A 314 9.45 -3.36 -4.47
N PRO A 315 10.44 -2.97 -3.65
CA PRO A 315 11.64 -2.30 -4.16
C PRO A 315 12.38 -3.08 -5.26
N GLU A 316 12.49 -4.40 -5.14
CA GLU A 316 13.20 -5.21 -6.14
C GLU A 316 12.48 -5.24 -7.50
N CYS A 317 11.15 -5.28 -7.48
CA CYS A 317 10.31 -5.13 -8.67
C CYS A 317 10.53 -3.77 -9.34
N ILE A 318 10.45 -2.67 -8.57
CA ILE A 318 10.63 -1.31 -9.08
C ILE A 318 12.04 -1.14 -9.66
N LYS A 319 13.06 -1.69 -8.99
CA LYS A 319 14.46 -1.68 -9.47
C LYS A 319 14.62 -2.44 -10.78
N THR A 320 14.11 -3.67 -10.85
CA THR A 320 14.15 -4.48 -12.07
C THR A 320 13.42 -3.79 -13.22
N PHE A 321 12.28 -3.14 -12.92
CA PHE A 321 11.53 -2.36 -13.89
C PHE A 321 12.34 -1.17 -14.41
N LEU A 322 12.91 -0.37 -13.50
CA LEU A 322 13.74 0.78 -13.82
C LEU A 322 14.98 0.39 -14.62
N GLU A 323 15.68 -0.68 -14.23
CA GLU A 323 16.84 -1.21 -14.96
C GLU A 323 16.47 -1.51 -16.41
N ASN A 324 15.45 -2.32 -16.63
CA ASN A 324 15.02 -2.67 -17.98
C ASN A 324 14.48 -1.46 -18.75
N TYR A 325 13.80 -0.52 -18.08
CA TYR A 325 13.31 0.73 -18.67
C TYR A 325 14.46 1.53 -19.27
N LEU A 326 15.51 1.74 -18.49
CA LEU A 326 16.71 2.46 -18.93
C LEU A 326 17.41 1.70 -20.05
N ILE A 327 17.60 0.39 -19.92
CA ILE A 327 18.29 -0.44 -20.92
C ILE A 327 17.61 -0.36 -22.27
N GLU A 328 16.29 -0.55 -22.32
CA GLU A 328 15.53 -0.50 -23.58
C GLU A 328 15.57 0.89 -24.21
N LYS A 329 15.52 1.96 -23.39
CA LYS A 329 15.66 3.32 -23.90
C LYS A 329 17.02 3.56 -24.53
N TYR A 330 18.11 3.20 -23.86
CA TYR A 330 19.47 3.41 -24.38
C TYR A 330 19.81 2.48 -25.56
N ARG A 331 19.24 1.28 -25.65
CA ARG A 331 19.47 0.35 -26.77
C ARG A 331 18.76 0.78 -28.04
N ASN A 332 17.53 1.26 -27.91
CA ASN A 332 16.65 1.46 -29.06
C ASN A 332 16.55 2.93 -29.49
N ASN A 333 16.95 3.90 -28.67
CA ASN A 333 16.76 5.30 -29.01
C ASN A 333 17.72 6.24 -28.25
N LYS A 334 18.64 6.88 -28.96
CA LYS A 334 19.14 8.19 -28.50
C LYS A 334 18.08 9.21 -28.92
N PRO A 335 17.46 9.98 -27.99
CA PRO A 335 16.46 10.99 -28.32
C PRO A 335 16.87 11.91 -29.48
N ASN A 336 18.18 12.17 -29.59
CA ASN A 336 18.80 13.06 -30.58
C ASN A 336 19.11 12.41 -31.94
N GLU A 337 19.04 11.08 -32.05
CA GLU A 337 19.35 10.35 -33.30
C GLU A 337 18.10 9.78 -34.00
N SER A 338 16.91 9.94 -33.40
CA SER A 338 15.65 9.59 -34.05
C SER A 338 15.55 10.25 -35.43
N LEU A 339 15.41 9.43 -36.47
CA LEU A 339 15.30 9.84 -37.87
C LEU A 339 14.19 10.89 -38.11
N HIS A 340 13.27 11.04 -37.16
CA HIS A 340 12.13 11.92 -37.20
C HIS A 340 12.41 13.36 -36.73
N CYS A 341 13.40 13.59 -35.86
CA CYS A 341 13.86 14.96 -35.53
C CYS A 341 14.56 15.62 -36.72
N LYS A 342 15.16 14.82 -37.61
CA LYS A 342 15.86 15.33 -38.81
C LYS A 342 14.92 15.89 -39.89
N LYS A 343 13.58 15.70 -39.79
CA LYS A 343 12.62 16.07 -40.86
C LYS A 343 11.40 16.87 -40.40
N ARG A 344 11.16 17.11 -39.10
CA ARG A 344 9.95 17.75 -38.54
C ARG A 344 10.23 18.52 -37.24
N ASP A 345 9.21 19.20 -36.73
CA ASP A 345 9.18 19.81 -35.40
C ASP A 345 9.57 18.78 -34.32
N CYS A 346 10.71 19.03 -33.64
CA CYS A 346 11.27 18.19 -32.59
C CYS A 346 10.47 18.24 -31.27
N SER A 347 9.39 19.02 -31.20
CA SER A 347 8.56 19.19 -29.99
C SER A 347 8.08 17.87 -29.36
N ASP A 348 7.65 16.90 -30.18
CA ASP A 348 7.22 15.59 -29.69
C ASP A 348 8.41 14.75 -29.15
N ALA A 349 9.56 14.76 -29.84
CA ALA A 349 10.76 14.06 -29.38
C ALA A 349 11.27 14.62 -28.04
N LEU A 350 11.33 15.94 -27.91
CA LEU A 350 11.68 16.63 -26.66
C LEU A 350 10.65 16.39 -25.55
N ARG A 351 9.36 16.20 -25.89
CA ARG A 351 8.33 15.82 -24.92
C ARG A 351 8.55 14.41 -24.40
N ALA A 352 8.86 13.45 -25.28
CA ALA A 352 9.14 12.07 -24.89
C ALA A 352 10.40 11.97 -24.03
N GLU A 353 11.47 12.67 -24.41
CA GLU A 353 12.71 12.73 -23.61
C GLU A 353 12.46 13.27 -22.20
N ARG A 354 11.73 14.40 -22.09
CA ARG A 354 11.33 14.93 -20.77
C ARG A 354 10.51 13.92 -19.96
N LEU A 355 9.57 13.24 -20.60
CA LEU A 355 8.74 12.24 -19.92
C LEU A 355 9.57 11.03 -19.47
N PHE A 356 10.52 10.59 -20.28
CA PHE A 356 11.48 9.54 -19.92
C PHE A 356 12.26 9.90 -18.65
N HIS A 357 12.86 11.09 -18.61
CA HIS A 357 13.60 11.55 -17.43
C HIS A 357 12.70 11.67 -16.20
N GLN A 358 11.49 12.20 -16.36
CA GLN A 358 10.51 12.29 -15.27
C GLN A 358 10.12 10.90 -14.74
N ASN A 359 9.84 9.94 -15.62
CA ASN A 359 9.49 8.58 -15.24
C ASN A 359 10.66 7.87 -14.54
N ALA A 360 11.87 7.98 -15.09
CA ALA A 360 13.07 7.38 -14.51
C ALA A 360 13.38 7.98 -13.13
N GLN A 361 13.23 9.31 -12.98
CA GLN A 361 13.39 9.99 -11.70
C GLN A 361 12.32 9.54 -10.69
N ARG A 362 11.04 9.47 -11.07
CA ARG A 362 9.97 8.99 -10.18
C ARG A 362 10.20 7.56 -9.69
N LEU A 363 10.64 6.67 -10.57
CA LEU A 363 11.00 5.30 -10.19
C LEU A 363 12.23 5.27 -9.26
N THR A 364 13.21 6.15 -9.49
CA THR A 364 14.37 6.32 -8.60
C THR A 364 13.95 6.83 -7.22
N ASP A 365 13.07 7.83 -7.19
CA ASP A 365 12.50 8.40 -5.97
C ASP A 365 11.69 7.36 -5.19
N ALA A 366 10.92 6.52 -5.89
CA ALA A 366 10.19 5.41 -5.27
C ALA A 366 11.13 4.38 -4.62
N LEU A 367 12.34 4.19 -5.13
CA LEU A 367 13.32 3.25 -4.55
C LEU A 367 14.08 3.84 -3.38
N TYR A 368 14.58 5.07 -3.53
CA TYR A 368 15.60 5.62 -2.64
C TYR A 368 15.12 6.80 -1.80
N GLY A 369 13.93 7.32 -2.10
CA GLY A 369 13.37 8.55 -1.53
C GLY A 369 13.48 9.71 -2.49
N LYS A 370 12.51 10.62 -2.39
CA LYS A 370 12.35 11.78 -3.28
C LYS A 370 13.60 12.67 -3.30
N ASP A 371 14.06 13.03 -4.50
CA ASP A 371 15.14 13.98 -4.77
C ASP A 371 16.50 13.58 -4.14
N LYS A 372 16.67 12.35 -3.63
CA LYS A 372 17.94 11.90 -3.04
C LYS A 372 19.04 11.66 -4.07
N TYR A 373 18.65 11.20 -5.26
CA TYR A 373 19.57 10.89 -6.35
C TYR A 373 19.08 11.55 -7.62
N ASN A 374 19.93 12.34 -8.26
CA ASN A 374 19.68 12.81 -9.63
C ASN A 374 20.19 11.74 -10.59
N LEU A 375 19.31 10.81 -10.98
CA LEU A 375 19.68 9.68 -11.85
C LEU A 375 20.31 10.18 -13.15
N GLN A 376 19.82 11.29 -13.70
CA GLN A 376 20.34 11.82 -14.96
C GLN A 376 21.78 12.30 -14.82
N ALA A 377 22.11 12.98 -13.72
CA ALA A 377 23.49 13.36 -13.43
C ALA A 377 24.40 12.13 -13.31
N CYS A 378 23.95 11.08 -12.61
CA CYS A 378 24.66 9.81 -12.48
C CYS A 378 24.86 9.08 -13.82
N ILE A 379 23.87 9.11 -14.71
CA ILE A 379 24.00 8.51 -16.04
C ILE A 379 25.00 9.29 -16.91
N ASN A 380 24.98 10.63 -16.83
CA ASN A 380 25.85 11.49 -17.63
C ASN A 380 27.35 11.25 -17.34
N THR A 381 27.72 10.74 -16.16
CA THR A 381 29.12 10.43 -15.81
C THR A 381 29.60 9.07 -16.34
N GLN A 382 28.70 8.17 -16.75
CA GLN A 382 29.03 6.77 -17.04
C GLN A 382 29.36 6.47 -18.51
N ALA A 383 29.33 7.46 -19.42
CA ALA A 383 29.56 7.26 -20.87
C ALA A 383 28.80 6.03 -21.42
N ILE A 384 27.48 6.01 -21.21
CA ILE A 384 26.61 4.90 -21.58
C ILE A 384 26.33 4.92 -23.09
N THR A 385 26.54 3.79 -23.76
CA THR A 385 26.30 3.57 -25.19
C THR A 385 25.29 2.44 -25.39
N LYS A 386 24.75 2.30 -26.61
CA LYS A 386 23.83 1.21 -26.98
C LYS A 386 24.39 -0.18 -26.62
N ASP A 387 25.67 -0.41 -26.90
CA ASP A 387 26.31 -1.72 -26.75
C ASP A 387 26.64 -2.06 -25.29
N ASN A 388 26.84 -1.05 -24.43
CA ASN A 388 27.19 -1.26 -23.02
C ASN A 388 26.08 -0.89 -22.03
N ALA A 389 24.91 -0.45 -22.51
CA ALA A 389 23.80 0.03 -21.70
C ALA A 389 23.42 -0.93 -20.58
N ALA A 390 23.22 -2.22 -20.91
CA ALA A 390 22.83 -3.23 -19.93
C ALA A 390 23.83 -3.35 -18.77
N THR A 391 25.11 -3.52 -19.08
CA THR A 391 26.15 -3.68 -18.06
C THR A 391 26.33 -2.41 -17.23
N LYS A 392 26.42 -1.23 -17.87
CA LYS A 392 26.69 0.04 -17.18
C LYS A 392 25.52 0.53 -16.34
N LEU A 393 24.28 0.42 -16.85
CA LEU A 393 23.09 0.83 -16.10
C LEU A 393 22.85 -0.07 -14.89
N LYS A 394 23.04 -1.39 -15.06
CA LYS A 394 22.96 -2.32 -13.94
C LYS A 394 24.01 -2.00 -12.86
N ALA A 395 25.27 -1.82 -13.26
CA ALA A 395 26.34 -1.42 -12.34
C ALA A 395 26.01 -0.08 -11.65
N LEU A 396 25.53 0.91 -12.39
CA LEU A 396 25.14 2.21 -11.83
C LEU A 396 24.02 2.10 -10.78
N LEU A 397 22.99 1.29 -11.04
CA LEU A 397 21.91 1.09 -10.08
C LEU A 397 22.38 0.32 -8.83
N GLU A 398 23.33 -0.61 -8.96
CA GLU A 398 23.99 -1.25 -7.81
C GLU A 398 24.88 -0.27 -7.02
N ASP A 399 25.59 0.63 -7.71
CA ASP A 399 26.39 1.68 -7.07
C ASP A 399 25.49 2.65 -6.29
N ILE A 400 24.34 3.06 -6.87
CA ILE A 400 23.33 3.88 -6.18
C ILE A 400 22.76 3.12 -4.99
N LYS A 401 22.39 1.83 -5.15
CA LYS A 401 21.91 0.99 -4.03
C LYS A 401 22.95 0.91 -2.92
N THR A 402 24.22 0.70 -3.26
CA THR A 402 25.33 0.62 -2.29
C THR A 402 25.56 1.95 -1.60
N ALA A 403 25.61 3.06 -2.34
CA ALA A 403 25.74 4.41 -1.81
C ALA A 403 24.56 4.76 -0.88
N ASN A 404 23.33 4.40 -1.26
CA ASN A 404 22.14 4.61 -0.44
C ASN A 404 22.16 3.74 0.82
N THR A 405 22.62 2.50 0.73
CA THR A 405 22.76 1.61 1.88
C THR A 405 23.77 2.19 2.88
N CYS A 406 24.88 2.75 2.40
CA CYS A 406 26.01 3.21 3.20
C CYS A 406 25.99 4.69 3.63
N SER A 407 25.07 5.51 3.12
CA SER A 407 24.97 6.93 3.51
C SER A 407 24.52 7.11 4.97
N GLU A 408 24.70 8.28 5.56
CA GLU A 408 24.02 8.60 6.82
C GLU A 408 22.58 9.04 6.52
N LEU A 409 21.64 8.73 7.44
CA LEU A 409 20.25 9.19 7.34
C LEU A 409 20.13 10.62 7.86
N LYS A 410 19.50 11.51 7.09
CA LYS A 410 19.05 12.82 7.59
C LYS A 410 17.73 12.67 8.34
N ILE A 411 17.38 13.64 9.19
CA ILE A 411 16.09 13.67 9.88
C ILE A 411 14.96 13.57 8.86
N GLY A 412 14.01 12.66 9.09
CA GLY A 412 12.89 12.38 8.21
C GLY A 412 13.19 11.37 7.10
N ASP A 413 14.46 11.15 6.76
CA ASP A 413 14.83 10.18 5.72
C ASP A 413 14.62 8.74 6.20
N SER A 414 14.24 7.90 5.23
CA SER A 414 14.14 6.45 5.38
C SER A 414 15.13 5.70 4.49
N LYS A 415 15.39 4.44 4.85
CA LYS A 415 16.01 3.41 4.01
C LYS A 415 15.26 2.10 4.17
N VAL A 416 15.22 1.31 3.11
CA VAL A 416 14.74 -0.08 3.15
C VAL A 416 15.93 -1.00 2.90
N PHE A 417 16.09 -1.98 3.77
CA PHE A 417 17.03 -3.07 3.59
C PHE A 417 16.26 -4.32 3.14
N ASP A 418 16.62 -4.83 1.97
CA ASP A 418 16.23 -6.15 1.53
C ASP A 418 17.31 -7.15 1.98
N GLY A 419 16.92 -8.26 2.61
CA GLY A 419 17.88 -9.27 3.07
C GLY A 419 18.59 -10.02 1.93
N THR A 420 18.47 -9.56 0.68
CA THR A 420 18.98 -10.27 -0.49
C THR A 420 20.50 -10.22 -0.55
N GLY A 421 21.13 -11.33 -0.93
CA GLY A 421 22.59 -11.42 -1.06
C GLY A 421 23.38 -11.59 0.24
N PHE A 422 22.72 -11.58 1.40
CA PHE A 422 23.38 -11.80 2.69
C PHE A 422 22.68 -12.91 3.49
N PRO A 423 23.40 -13.97 3.92
CA PRO A 423 22.84 -15.01 4.79
C PRO A 423 22.22 -14.48 6.09
N THR A 424 22.64 -13.28 6.49
CA THR A 424 22.22 -12.54 7.68
C THR A 424 21.64 -11.17 7.32
N GLY A 425 21.06 -11.05 6.13
CA GLY A 425 20.38 -9.83 5.68
C GLY A 425 19.02 -9.68 6.38
N GLY A 426 18.77 -8.52 6.96
CA GLY A 426 17.46 -8.19 7.54
C GLY A 426 16.48 -7.63 6.50
N ASN A 427 15.19 -7.86 6.71
CA ASN A 427 14.09 -7.30 5.90
C ASN A 427 13.35 -6.24 6.71
N TYR A 428 13.86 -5.02 6.70
CA TYR A 428 13.33 -3.93 7.52
C TYR A 428 13.56 -2.58 6.84
N SER A 429 12.91 -1.55 7.37
CA SER A 429 13.19 -0.16 7.04
C SER A 429 13.73 0.56 8.27
N ILE A 430 14.50 1.60 8.07
CA ILE A 430 14.98 2.47 9.14
C ILE A 430 14.70 3.92 8.79
N LYS A 431 14.25 4.71 9.75
CA LYS A 431 13.97 6.13 9.61
C LYS A 431 14.67 6.91 10.72
N ARG A 432 15.26 8.06 10.40
CA ARG A 432 15.74 8.99 11.44
C ARG A 432 14.60 9.90 11.87
N LEU A 433 14.21 9.82 13.14
CA LEU A 433 13.14 10.63 13.69
C LEU A 433 13.65 12.01 14.14
N ASP A 434 14.83 12.04 14.75
CA ASP A 434 15.52 13.24 15.22
C ASP A 434 17.06 13.01 15.27
N ASP A 435 17.82 13.93 15.86
CA ASP A 435 19.28 13.86 15.96
C ASP A 435 19.79 12.63 16.71
N ASN A 436 19.01 12.09 17.65
CA ASN A 436 19.42 11.01 18.54
C ASN A 436 18.50 9.77 18.47
N THR A 437 17.47 9.76 17.63
CA THR A 437 16.49 8.66 17.57
C THR A 437 16.32 8.12 16.15
N LEU A 438 16.48 6.81 16.03
CA LEU A 438 16.17 6.00 14.85
C LEU A 438 14.94 5.14 15.12
N GLU A 439 14.11 4.90 14.09
CA GLU A 439 13.04 3.91 14.13
C GLU A 439 13.32 2.81 13.10
N ALA A 440 13.55 1.58 13.55
CA ALA A 440 13.67 0.41 12.68
C ALA A 440 12.35 -0.37 12.67
N THR A 441 11.75 -0.50 11.49
CA THR A 441 10.41 -1.07 11.29
C THR A 441 10.49 -2.35 10.45
N VAL A 442 9.92 -3.44 10.96
CA VAL A 442 9.68 -4.68 10.19
C VAL A 442 8.19 -4.84 9.89
N ALA A 443 7.86 -5.30 8.68
CA ALA A 443 6.50 -5.71 8.36
C ALA A 443 6.35 -7.22 8.62
N VAL A 444 5.32 -7.59 9.37
CA VAL A 444 5.06 -8.98 9.78
C VAL A 444 3.62 -9.37 9.47
N LYS A 445 3.45 -10.59 8.95
CA LYS A 445 2.16 -11.28 8.85
C LYS A 445 2.25 -12.62 9.58
N PHE A 446 1.44 -12.78 10.62
CA PHE A 446 1.27 -14.09 11.27
C PHE A 446 0.36 -14.96 10.43
N VAL A 447 0.83 -16.16 10.09
CA VAL A 447 0.12 -17.12 9.23
C VAL A 447 0.00 -18.47 9.92
N LYS A 448 -0.94 -19.29 9.45
CA LYS A 448 -1.14 -20.65 9.97
C LYS A 448 0.14 -21.48 9.79
N GLY A 449 0.71 -21.95 10.90
CA GLY A 449 1.74 -22.98 10.92
C GLY A 449 1.13 -24.37 11.11
N SER A 450 1.74 -25.20 11.95
CA SER A 450 1.18 -26.50 12.35
C SER A 450 0.13 -26.40 13.47
N HIS A 451 -0.30 -25.19 13.83
CA HIS A 451 -1.29 -24.94 14.87
C HIS A 451 -2.72 -25.24 14.38
N GLU A 452 -3.35 -26.29 14.92
CA GLU A 452 -4.71 -26.70 14.50
C GLU A 452 -5.75 -25.61 14.77
N ASN A 453 -5.66 -24.95 15.93
CA ASN A 453 -6.60 -23.91 16.37
C ASN A 453 -6.24 -22.48 15.89
N PHE A 454 -5.46 -22.35 14.80
CA PHE A 454 -5.11 -21.03 14.27
C PHE A 454 -6.35 -20.27 13.79
N SER A 455 -6.48 -19.01 14.21
CA SER A 455 -7.52 -18.10 13.75
C SER A 455 -6.94 -16.69 13.49
N PRO A 456 -7.61 -15.83 12.70
CA PRO A 456 -7.21 -14.43 12.55
C PRO A 456 -7.05 -13.68 13.89
N GLN A 457 -7.89 -13.99 14.88
CA GLN A 457 -7.81 -13.38 16.21
C GLN A 457 -6.53 -13.76 16.96
N VAL A 458 -6.04 -15.00 16.79
CA VAL A 458 -4.74 -15.42 17.35
C VAL A 458 -3.61 -14.63 16.69
N ALA A 459 -3.65 -14.46 15.36
CA ALA A 459 -2.67 -13.66 14.65
C ALA A 459 -2.67 -12.19 15.10
N GLU A 460 -3.84 -11.57 15.29
CA GLU A 460 -3.98 -10.20 15.80
C GLU A 460 -3.46 -10.06 17.23
N LYS A 461 -3.81 -10.99 18.13
CA LYS A 461 -3.31 -11.01 19.51
C LYS A 461 -1.79 -11.12 19.56
N LEU A 462 -1.20 -12.01 18.75
CA LEU A 462 0.24 -12.19 18.71
C LEU A 462 0.95 -10.98 18.10
N HIS A 463 0.34 -10.32 17.11
CA HIS A 463 0.84 -9.07 16.55
C HIS A 463 0.84 -7.93 17.59
N ALA A 464 -0.27 -7.74 18.30
CA ALA A 464 -0.38 -6.76 19.38
C ALA A 464 0.61 -7.05 20.51
N LYS A 465 0.75 -8.32 20.91
CA LYS A 465 1.73 -8.76 21.91
C LYS A 465 3.15 -8.43 21.46
N ALA A 466 3.50 -8.76 20.22
CA ALA A 466 4.85 -8.53 19.72
C ALA A 466 5.21 -7.04 19.64
N ARG A 467 4.27 -6.20 19.17
CA ARG A 467 4.41 -4.74 19.20
C ARG A 467 4.61 -4.23 20.62
N SER A 468 3.75 -4.63 21.55
CA SER A 468 3.84 -4.21 22.96
C SER A 468 5.15 -4.62 23.62
N CYS A 469 5.63 -5.84 23.37
CA CYS A 469 6.91 -6.31 23.90
C CYS A 469 8.08 -5.43 23.44
N LEU A 470 8.13 -5.06 22.16
CA LEU A 470 9.20 -4.25 21.58
C LEU A 470 9.11 -2.77 21.98
N ASP A 471 7.90 -2.22 22.07
CA ASP A 471 7.69 -0.85 22.55
C ASP A 471 8.22 -0.70 23.99
N LYS A 472 7.92 -1.66 24.86
CA LYS A 472 8.36 -1.67 26.27
C LYS A 472 9.87 -1.70 26.45
N VAL A 473 10.63 -2.21 25.47
CA VAL A 473 12.09 -2.31 25.55
C VAL A 473 12.87 -1.44 24.58
N SER A 474 12.19 -0.68 23.73
CA SER A 474 12.83 0.22 22.76
C SER A 474 13.73 1.27 23.40
N SER A 475 13.46 1.66 24.65
CA SER A 475 14.30 2.55 25.45
C SER A 475 15.66 1.93 25.83
N TYR A 476 15.80 0.61 25.76
CA TYR A 476 17.04 -0.11 26.05
C TYR A 476 17.84 -0.47 24.80
N PHE A 477 17.41 -0.07 23.61
CA PHE A 477 18.22 -0.24 22.39
C PHE A 477 19.02 1.03 22.13
N LYS A 478 20.19 1.12 22.77
CA LYS A 478 21.07 2.30 22.68
C LYS A 478 22.42 1.97 22.07
N SER A 479 22.95 2.92 21.30
CA SER A 479 24.35 2.94 20.87
C SER A 479 25.28 3.31 22.03
N PRO A 480 26.61 3.16 21.89
CA PRO A 480 27.58 3.69 22.84
C PRO A 480 27.49 5.20 23.06
N SER A 481 27.10 5.96 22.02
CA SER A 481 26.94 7.42 22.09
C SER A 481 25.62 7.86 22.72
N GLY A 482 24.73 6.92 23.05
CA GLY A 482 23.39 7.21 23.59
C GLY A 482 22.30 7.41 22.53
N GLU A 483 22.61 7.18 21.25
CA GLU A 483 21.62 7.16 20.16
C GLU A 483 20.61 6.03 20.42
N GLN A 484 19.32 6.32 20.34
CA GLN A 484 18.24 5.40 20.63
C GLN A 484 17.69 4.78 19.34
N LEU A 485 17.37 3.49 19.40
CA LEU A 485 16.72 2.74 18.34
C LEU A 485 15.33 2.28 18.80
N LYS A 486 14.28 2.92 18.32
CA LYS A 486 12.92 2.42 18.45
C LYS A 486 12.71 1.27 17.49
N VAL A 487 12.22 0.13 17.97
CA VAL A 487 11.90 -1.03 17.14
C VAL A 487 10.40 -1.13 16.99
N ASN A 488 9.92 -1.14 15.76
CA ASN A 488 8.51 -1.17 15.43
C ASN A 488 8.15 -2.40 14.58
N ILE A 489 7.01 -3.02 14.86
CA ILE A 489 6.41 -4.06 14.04
C ILE A 489 5.10 -3.52 13.47
N ILE A 490 4.95 -3.58 12.16
CA ILE A 490 3.73 -3.21 11.44
C ILE A 490 3.09 -4.42 10.76
N SER A 491 1.78 -4.37 10.60
CA SER A 491 0.98 -5.35 9.86
C SER A 491 1.19 -5.20 8.36
N GLU A 492 0.70 -6.17 7.59
CA GLU A 492 0.69 -6.11 6.13
C GLU A 492 -0.08 -4.88 5.61
N GLU A 493 -1.22 -4.56 6.23
CA GLU A 493 -2.05 -3.44 5.79
C GLU A 493 -1.41 -2.08 6.11
N GLU A 494 -0.86 -1.91 7.32
CA GLU A 494 -0.07 -0.72 7.66
C GLU A 494 1.15 -0.56 6.74
N ASN A 495 1.76 -1.66 6.27
CA ASN A 495 2.88 -1.58 5.34
C ASN A 495 2.44 -1.11 3.94
N LYS A 496 1.29 -1.58 3.44
CA LYS A 496 0.76 -1.18 2.12
C LYS A 496 0.45 0.31 2.03
N THR A 497 0.13 0.97 3.14
CA THR A 497 -0.17 2.42 3.15
C THR A 497 1.09 3.30 3.15
N ARG A 498 2.29 2.76 3.34
CA ARG A 498 3.54 3.55 3.37
C ARG A 498 3.99 3.92 1.96
N TYR A 499 4.94 4.83 1.81
CA TYR A 499 5.64 5.05 0.53
C TYR A 499 6.58 3.86 0.22
N PRO A 500 6.78 3.45 -1.06
CA PRO A 500 7.64 2.31 -1.40
C PRO A 500 9.05 2.38 -0.83
N SER A 501 9.65 3.57 -0.79
CA SER A 501 10.96 3.86 -0.21
C SER A 501 11.01 3.71 1.32
N GLU A 502 9.87 3.41 1.95
CA GLU A 502 9.70 3.12 3.38
C GLU A 502 9.11 1.72 3.64
N ARG A 503 8.83 0.92 2.61
CA ARG A 503 8.16 -0.38 2.76
C ARG A 503 9.15 -1.52 2.89
N PRO A 504 9.39 -2.07 4.10
CA PRO A 504 10.11 -3.32 4.22
C PRO A 504 9.36 -4.47 3.54
N ASN A 505 10.11 -5.50 3.13
CA ASN A 505 9.53 -6.75 2.67
C ASN A 505 8.70 -7.40 3.80
N LEU A 506 7.59 -8.04 3.43
CA LEU A 506 6.71 -8.70 4.39
C LEU A 506 7.35 -10.00 4.91
N ASN A 507 7.57 -10.10 6.21
CA ASN A 507 8.02 -11.31 6.88
C ASN A 507 6.81 -12.14 7.30
N LYS A 508 6.68 -13.37 6.76
CA LYS A 508 5.61 -14.30 7.14
C LYS A 508 6.10 -15.16 8.31
N ILE A 509 5.43 -15.06 9.45
CA ILE A 509 5.77 -15.81 10.66
C ILE A 509 4.67 -16.85 10.91
N GLN A 510 5.04 -18.12 10.97
CA GLN A 510 4.12 -19.21 11.26
C GLN A 510 3.79 -19.25 12.75
N VAL A 511 2.51 -19.37 13.10
CA VAL A 511 2.07 -19.61 14.47
C VAL A 511 2.08 -21.10 14.76
N MET A 512 2.74 -21.49 15.85
CA MET A 512 3.04 -22.86 16.26
C MET A 512 2.35 -23.20 17.60
N PRO A 513 2.02 -24.48 17.86
CA PRO A 513 1.36 -24.92 19.09
C PRO A 513 2.19 -24.63 20.36
N PRO A 514 1.54 -24.54 21.53
CA PRO A 514 2.22 -24.48 22.82
C PRO A 514 3.26 -25.60 22.98
N GLY A 515 4.39 -25.29 23.61
CA GLY A 515 5.56 -26.15 23.76
C GLY A 515 6.51 -26.13 22.56
N PHE A 516 6.18 -25.46 21.46
CA PHE A 516 7.07 -25.32 20.32
C PHE A 516 8.22 -24.35 20.63
N ARG A 517 9.47 -24.76 20.36
CA ARG A 517 10.62 -23.85 20.46
C ARG A 517 10.59 -22.83 19.33
N SER A 518 10.18 -21.61 19.67
CA SER A 518 10.13 -20.47 18.77
C SER A 518 11.46 -20.19 18.04
N LYS A 519 11.35 -19.65 16.82
CA LYS A 519 12.42 -19.25 15.89
C LYS A 519 11.95 -18.05 15.06
N VAL A 520 12.85 -17.36 14.36
CA VAL A 520 12.59 -16.12 13.61
C VAL A 520 11.34 -16.12 12.71
N PHE A 521 10.99 -17.26 12.10
CA PHE A 521 9.80 -17.40 11.23
C PHE A 521 8.73 -18.36 11.78
N MET A 522 8.84 -18.78 13.04
CA MET A 522 7.95 -19.73 13.69
C MET A 522 7.78 -19.38 15.17
N TYR A 523 6.67 -18.76 15.55
CA TYR A 523 6.40 -18.33 16.92
C TYR A 523 5.39 -19.26 17.57
N GLU A 524 5.69 -19.72 18.77
CA GLU A 524 4.71 -20.33 19.67
C GLU A 524 3.58 -19.33 19.99
N GLU A 525 2.33 -19.78 20.10
CA GLU A 525 1.18 -18.91 20.42
C GLU A 525 1.42 -18.10 21.72
N ASP A 526 1.94 -18.77 22.76
CA ASP A 526 2.18 -18.19 24.07
C ASP A 526 3.61 -17.65 24.27
N ILE A 527 4.38 -17.48 23.19
CA ILE A 527 5.76 -16.97 23.21
C ILE A 527 5.90 -15.71 24.09
N ASN A 528 6.88 -15.69 24.99
CA ASN A 528 7.13 -14.58 25.91
C ASN A 528 7.87 -13.40 25.22
N CYS A 529 7.89 -12.23 25.88
CA CYS A 529 8.48 -11.03 25.30
C CYS A 529 9.99 -11.11 25.08
N GLU A 530 10.71 -11.86 25.92
CA GLU A 530 12.16 -12.06 25.80
C GLU A 530 12.49 -12.78 24.50
N THR A 531 11.78 -13.87 24.21
CA THR A 531 11.93 -14.62 22.96
C THR A 531 11.39 -13.82 21.78
N ILE A 532 10.22 -13.17 21.87
CA ILE A 532 9.73 -12.30 20.78
C ILE A 532 10.80 -11.27 20.39
N THR A 533 11.40 -10.61 21.38
CA THR A 533 12.40 -9.57 21.13
C THR A 533 13.66 -10.14 20.49
N HIS A 534 14.13 -11.29 20.99
CA HIS A 534 15.26 -12.01 20.39
C HIS A 534 14.98 -12.41 18.93
N GLU A 535 13.84 -13.03 18.67
CA GLU A 535 13.47 -13.50 17.34
C GLU A 535 13.19 -12.34 16.37
N ALA A 536 12.62 -11.24 16.84
CA ALA A 536 12.43 -10.02 16.04
C ALA A 536 13.78 -9.40 15.65
N LEU A 537 14.80 -9.47 16.52
CA LEU A 537 16.14 -8.97 16.24
C LEU A 537 16.85 -9.73 15.09
N HIS A 538 16.51 -11.01 14.89
CA HIS A 538 16.95 -11.73 13.69
C HIS A 538 16.39 -11.15 12.38
N LEU A 539 15.18 -10.56 12.39
CA LEU A 539 14.60 -9.90 11.21
C LEU A 539 15.39 -8.66 10.77
N PHE A 540 16.21 -8.10 11.67
CA PHE A 540 17.16 -7.01 11.37
C PHE A 540 18.54 -7.51 10.93
N GLY A 541 18.73 -8.83 10.83
CA GLY A 541 19.98 -9.45 10.41
C GLY A 541 20.99 -9.71 11.52
N LEU A 542 20.54 -9.68 12.78
CA LEU A 542 21.36 -10.14 13.90
C LEU A 542 21.37 -11.67 13.97
N VAL A 543 22.38 -12.24 14.61
CA VAL A 543 22.57 -13.70 14.77
C VAL A 543 22.70 -14.09 16.23
N ASP A 544 22.42 -15.35 16.53
CA ASP A 544 22.62 -15.94 17.86
C ASP A 544 24.10 -15.89 18.28
N GLU A 545 24.34 -15.64 19.57
CA GLU A 545 25.68 -15.58 20.17
C GLU A 545 25.90 -16.66 21.24
N TYR A 546 25.08 -17.72 21.20
CA TYR A 546 25.15 -18.87 22.11
C TYR A 546 25.26 -20.20 21.35
N GLN A 547 25.89 -21.19 21.99
CA GLN A 547 26.00 -22.54 21.45
C GLN A 547 24.68 -23.29 21.61
N GLU A 548 24.03 -23.61 20.49
CA GLU A 548 22.93 -24.58 20.49
C GLU A 548 23.53 -25.99 20.59
N MET A 549 23.21 -26.71 21.66
CA MET A 549 23.72 -28.07 21.88
C MET A 549 22.68 -29.09 21.42
N VAL A 550 23.12 -30.09 20.67
CA VAL A 550 22.31 -31.26 20.28
C VAL A 550 22.95 -32.53 20.81
N ILE A 551 22.14 -33.54 21.11
CA ILE A 551 22.65 -34.85 21.52
C ILE A 551 22.88 -35.68 20.25
N LYS A 552 24.15 -36.00 19.96
CA LYS A 552 24.55 -36.95 18.91
C LYS A 552 25.37 -38.05 19.57
N ASP A 553 24.96 -39.30 19.38
CA ASP A 553 25.61 -40.48 19.97
C ASP A 553 25.78 -40.39 21.50
N GLY A 554 24.75 -39.91 22.20
CA GLY A 554 24.75 -39.70 23.65
C GLY A 554 25.62 -38.54 24.14
N LYS A 555 26.31 -37.81 23.25
CA LYS A 555 27.16 -36.66 23.60
C LYS A 555 26.49 -35.36 23.20
N LYS A 556 26.57 -34.36 24.10
CA LYS A 556 26.20 -32.98 23.77
C LYS A 556 27.27 -32.38 22.88
N VAL A 557 26.92 -32.09 21.63
CA VAL A 557 27.80 -31.42 20.67
C VAL A 557 27.16 -30.12 20.18
N PRO A 558 27.95 -29.08 19.87
CA PRO A 558 27.43 -27.88 19.23
C PRO A 558 26.79 -28.23 17.88
N LYS A 559 25.59 -27.73 17.64
CA LYS A 559 24.92 -27.84 16.34
C LYS A 559 25.64 -27.00 15.29
N TYR A 560 25.93 -25.74 15.63
CA TYR A 560 26.62 -24.80 14.76
C TYR A 560 28.08 -24.67 15.16
N LYS A 561 28.97 -25.22 14.34
CA LYS A 561 30.39 -25.39 14.71
C LYS A 561 31.21 -24.11 14.60
N CYS A 562 30.78 -23.18 13.74
CA CYS A 562 31.53 -21.94 13.46
C CYS A 562 30.92 -20.70 14.13
N ARG A 563 29.92 -20.87 14.99
CA ARG A 563 29.27 -19.76 15.67
C ARG A 563 30.22 -19.16 16.70
N SER A 564 30.53 -17.88 16.54
CA SER A 564 31.23 -17.09 17.55
C SER A 564 30.38 -16.95 18.80
N THR A 565 30.87 -17.43 19.94
CA THR A 565 30.17 -17.37 21.22
C THR A 565 31.05 -16.77 22.29
N HIS A 566 30.47 -16.02 23.21
CA HIS A 566 31.18 -15.34 24.28
C HIS A 566 30.36 -15.32 25.57
N ASN A 567 31.02 -15.01 26.68
CA ASN A 567 30.37 -14.90 27.99
C ASN A 567 29.72 -13.52 28.25
N MET A 568 29.87 -12.55 27.34
CA MET A 568 29.19 -11.27 27.47
C MET A 568 27.69 -11.46 27.28
N LYS A 569 26.89 -10.83 28.13
CA LYS A 569 25.42 -10.91 28.07
C LYS A 569 24.89 -9.89 27.07
N SER A 570 24.15 -10.38 26.09
CA SER A 570 23.32 -9.59 25.17
C SER A 570 21.98 -10.29 25.01
N ILE A 571 21.01 -9.59 24.40
CA ILE A 571 19.76 -10.23 23.98
C ILE A 571 20.03 -11.38 22.99
N MET A 572 21.07 -11.28 22.17
CA MET A 572 21.43 -12.31 21.17
C MET A 572 22.21 -13.49 21.77
N GLY A 573 22.90 -13.31 22.90
CA GLY A 573 23.66 -14.35 23.59
C GLY A 573 22.90 -15.04 24.72
N SER A 574 21.96 -14.34 25.38
CA SER A 574 21.15 -14.93 26.44
C SER A 574 19.92 -14.05 26.77
N HIS A 575 18.90 -14.07 25.91
CA HIS A 575 17.72 -13.21 26.10
C HIS A 575 17.05 -13.39 27.47
N TRP A 576 16.92 -14.63 27.96
CA TRP A 576 16.37 -14.94 29.29
C TRP A 576 17.11 -14.29 30.46
N LYS A 577 18.40 -14.01 30.31
CA LYS A 577 19.22 -13.39 31.35
C LYS A 577 19.33 -11.88 31.15
N MET A 578 19.49 -11.46 29.91
CA MET A 578 19.75 -10.06 29.58
C MET A 578 18.49 -9.20 29.67
N PHE A 579 17.35 -9.71 29.25
CA PHE A 579 16.09 -8.98 29.30
C PHE A 579 15.71 -8.58 30.73
N PRO A 580 15.66 -9.50 31.71
CA PRO A 580 15.45 -9.10 33.09
C PRO A 580 16.61 -8.27 33.66
N GLU A 581 17.81 -8.31 33.09
CA GLU A 581 18.88 -7.46 33.60
C GLU A 581 18.56 -5.96 33.42
N VAL A 582 17.83 -5.58 32.37
CA VAL A 582 17.65 -4.17 31.99
C VAL A 582 16.21 -3.66 32.09
N ALA A 583 15.21 -4.54 31.95
CA ALA A 583 13.81 -4.17 32.02
C ALA A 583 13.24 -4.45 33.41
N ALA A 584 12.39 -3.56 33.92
CA ALA A 584 11.57 -3.86 35.10
C ALA A 584 10.49 -4.88 34.74
N VAL A 585 10.14 -5.72 35.71
CA VAL A 585 9.09 -6.74 35.58
C VAL A 585 8.07 -6.51 36.67
N LYS A 586 6.79 -6.56 36.29
CA LYS A 586 5.64 -6.60 37.18
C LYS A 586 4.97 -7.96 37.04
N ASN A 587 4.96 -8.72 38.12
CA ASN A 587 4.28 -10.02 38.18
C ASN A 587 2.98 -9.88 38.95
N THR A 588 1.89 -10.41 38.39
CA THR A 588 0.67 -10.66 39.16
C THR A 588 0.77 -12.05 39.77
N CYS A 589 0.70 -12.12 41.09
CA CYS A 589 0.91 -13.33 41.87
C CYS A 589 -0.35 -13.71 42.63
N VAL A 590 -0.61 -15.01 42.75
CA VAL A 590 -1.67 -15.57 43.59
C VAL A 590 -1.08 -16.61 44.53
N CYS A 591 -1.36 -16.46 45.82
CA CYS A 591 -0.94 -17.38 46.87
C CYS A 591 -1.59 -18.76 46.69
N GLU A 592 -0.76 -19.79 46.73
CA GLU A 592 -1.15 -21.20 46.67
C GLU A 592 -1.35 -21.78 48.08
N ASP A 593 -0.67 -21.25 49.09
CA ASP A 593 -0.75 -21.74 50.47
C ASP A 593 -1.21 -20.67 51.49
N ASP A 594 -1.52 -21.16 52.69
CA ASP A 594 -2.10 -20.35 53.76
C ASP A 594 -1.11 -19.37 54.36
N PHE A 595 0.19 -19.71 54.42
CA PHE A 595 1.21 -18.80 54.91
C PHE A 595 1.35 -17.57 54.00
N CYS A 596 1.44 -17.77 52.68
CA CYS A 596 1.44 -16.65 51.74
C CYS A 596 0.16 -15.81 51.89
N ARG A 597 -1.02 -16.45 51.96
CA ARG A 597 -2.30 -15.75 52.13
C ARG A 597 -2.33 -14.93 53.42
N GLU A 598 -1.87 -15.49 54.53
CA GLU A 598 -1.80 -14.85 55.83
C GLU A 598 -0.86 -13.64 55.80
N VAL A 599 0.37 -13.81 55.30
CA VAL A 599 1.34 -12.71 55.19
C VAL A 599 0.80 -11.56 54.34
N ILE A 600 0.28 -11.87 53.13
CA ILE A 600 -0.24 -10.86 52.20
C ILE A 600 -1.49 -10.17 52.77
N SER A 601 -2.37 -10.90 53.47
CA SER A 601 -3.61 -10.33 54.03
C SER A 601 -3.38 -9.60 55.35
N SER A 602 -2.27 -9.86 56.06
CA SER A 602 -1.96 -9.22 57.34
C SER A 602 -1.67 -7.72 57.22
N GLY A 603 -1.22 -7.26 56.05
CA GLY A 603 -0.68 -5.90 55.87
C GLY A 603 0.62 -5.64 56.64
N ASN A 604 1.23 -6.64 57.30
CA ASN A 604 2.53 -6.47 57.96
C ASN A 604 3.62 -6.30 56.89
N GLN A 605 4.06 -5.05 56.70
CA GLN A 605 5.02 -4.69 55.65
C GLN A 605 6.34 -5.46 55.78
N LYS A 606 6.83 -5.72 57.00
CA LYS A 606 8.08 -6.46 57.23
C LYS A 606 7.95 -7.93 56.80
N ALA A 607 6.83 -8.57 57.13
CA ALA A 607 6.55 -9.94 56.71
C ALA A 607 6.42 -10.02 55.17
N ILE A 608 5.74 -9.05 54.56
CA ILE A 608 5.64 -8.91 53.10
C ILE A 608 7.03 -8.73 52.49
N ASP A 609 7.88 -7.89 53.10
CA ASP A 609 9.24 -7.63 52.62
C ASP A 609 10.12 -8.88 52.68
N LEU A 610 10.10 -9.61 53.80
CA LEU A 610 10.81 -10.88 53.96
C LEU A 610 10.34 -11.97 52.97
N LEU A 611 9.04 -12.00 52.66
CA LEU A 611 8.48 -12.96 51.72
C LEU A 611 8.88 -12.64 50.27
N THR A 612 8.98 -11.35 49.93
CA THR A 612 9.08 -10.89 48.53
C THR A 612 10.46 -10.38 48.13
N GLU A 613 11.39 -10.20 49.05
CA GLU A 613 12.76 -9.78 48.76
C GLU A 613 13.62 -10.90 48.13
N ASP A 614 14.51 -10.50 47.22
CA ASP A 614 15.65 -11.30 46.77
C ASP A 614 16.81 -11.15 47.76
N SER A 615 16.81 -11.99 48.79
CA SER A 615 17.82 -12.02 49.86
C SER A 615 19.25 -12.09 49.34
N TRP A 616 19.42 -12.76 48.20
CA TRP A 616 20.71 -13.02 47.57
C TRP A 616 21.21 -11.85 46.72
N ALA A 617 20.39 -10.82 46.52
CA ALA A 617 20.80 -9.60 45.84
C ALA A 617 21.82 -8.76 46.64
N ILE A 618 22.16 -9.13 47.88
CA ILE A 618 23.33 -8.62 48.61
C ILE A 618 24.63 -9.07 47.92
N LEU A 619 24.69 -10.35 47.51
CA LEU A 619 25.86 -10.99 46.89
C LEU A 619 25.95 -10.77 45.38
N GLU A 620 24.90 -10.23 44.75
CA GLU A 620 24.88 -10.03 43.30
C GLU A 620 26.03 -9.08 42.86
N ASN A 621 26.95 -9.61 42.04
CA ASN A 621 28.20 -8.95 41.62
C ASN A 621 29.15 -8.57 42.76
N ARG A 622 29.03 -9.21 43.94
CA ARG A 622 29.86 -8.93 45.13
C ARG A 622 30.37 -10.18 45.83
N ARG A 623 30.31 -11.36 45.19
CA ARG A 623 30.75 -12.62 45.81
C ARG A 623 32.25 -12.64 46.14
N ASP A 624 33.02 -11.79 45.49
CA ASP A 624 34.44 -11.53 45.68
C ASP A 624 34.74 -10.48 46.77
N MET A 625 33.71 -9.76 47.22
CA MET A 625 33.80 -8.74 48.28
C MET A 625 33.09 -9.16 49.56
N CYS A 626 32.06 -9.99 49.46
CA CYS A 626 31.19 -10.36 50.58
C CYS A 626 31.19 -11.87 50.79
N GLU A 627 31.52 -12.28 51.99
CA GLU A 627 31.34 -13.64 52.49
C GLU A 627 30.03 -13.72 53.29
N TYR A 628 29.50 -14.93 53.47
CA TYR A 628 28.30 -15.14 54.26
C TYR A 628 28.37 -16.42 55.09
N GLU A 629 27.77 -16.39 56.27
CA GLU A 629 27.54 -17.56 57.11
C GLU A 629 26.10 -17.59 57.60
N ARG A 630 25.56 -18.79 57.82
CA ARG A 630 24.22 -18.95 58.41
C ARG A 630 24.34 -18.97 59.93
N VAL A 631 23.77 -17.97 60.59
CA VAL A 631 23.80 -17.80 62.04
C VAL A 631 22.74 -18.67 62.72
N SER A 632 21.51 -18.64 62.21
CA SER A 632 20.40 -19.39 62.80
C SER A 632 19.34 -19.76 61.78
N LYS A 633 18.43 -20.64 62.19
CA LYS A 633 17.25 -21.07 61.43
C LYS A 633 16.08 -21.14 62.40
N THR A 634 15.02 -20.41 62.11
CA THR A 634 13.82 -20.35 62.97
C THR A 634 12.58 -20.67 62.13
N PRO A 635 11.62 -21.48 62.63
CA PRO A 635 10.31 -21.64 61.98
C PRO A 635 9.66 -20.28 61.79
N LEU A 636 9.10 -20.01 60.62
CA LEU A 636 8.52 -18.72 60.28
C LEU A 636 7.01 -18.75 60.55
N SER A 637 6.53 -17.78 61.33
CA SER A 637 5.10 -17.52 61.55
C SER A 637 4.89 -16.00 61.56
N LEU A 638 3.67 -15.53 61.29
CA LEU A 638 3.41 -14.10 61.34
C LEU A 638 3.76 -13.48 62.70
N SER A 639 3.59 -14.23 63.79
CA SER A 639 3.91 -13.80 65.16
C SER A 639 5.40 -13.58 65.45
N ASN A 640 6.31 -14.16 64.66
CA ASN A 640 7.75 -14.09 64.91
C ASN A 640 8.55 -13.37 63.81
N THR A 641 7.90 -12.90 62.73
CA THR A 641 8.56 -12.11 61.67
C THR A 641 9.15 -10.81 62.22
N ASP A 642 8.52 -10.21 63.23
CA ASP A 642 9.00 -8.98 63.87
C ASP A 642 10.32 -9.18 64.64
N LEU A 643 10.66 -10.42 65.00
CA LEU A 643 11.93 -10.77 65.66
C LEU A 643 13.08 -11.04 64.68
N LEU A 644 12.79 -11.22 63.39
CA LEU A 644 13.80 -11.58 62.38
C LEU A 644 14.47 -10.34 61.77
N PRO A 645 15.79 -10.30 61.58
CA PRO A 645 16.47 -9.16 60.96
C PRO A 645 16.12 -9.08 59.48
N PHE A 646 15.67 -7.90 59.03
CA PHE A 646 15.52 -7.60 57.61
C PHE A 646 16.84 -7.05 57.06
N TYR A 647 17.26 -5.87 57.49
CA TYR A 647 18.62 -5.37 57.28
C TYR A 647 19.13 -4.79 58.60
N GLU A 648 19.83 -5.61 59.38
CA GLU A 648 20.46 -5.17 60.62
C GLU A 648 21.95 -5.00 60.40
N VAL A 649 22.46 -3.79 60.55
CA VAL A 649 23.87 -3.47 60.35
C VAL A 649 24.59 -3.64 61.68
N GLU A 650 25.38 -4.72 61.81
CA GLU A 650 26.24 -4.92 63.00
C GLU A 650 27.45 -3.99 62.97
N LYS A 651 28.03 -3.78 61.77
CA LYS A 651 29.23 -2.95 61.60
C LYS A 651 29.23 -2.26 60.24
N ASN A 652 29.57 -0.98 60.21
CA ASN A 652 29.75 -0.21 58.97
C ASN A 652 30.84 0.83 59.18
N ASN A 653 32.06 0.50 58.80
CA ASN A 653 33.19 1.42 58.86
C ASN A 653 33.91 1.48 57.50
N LYS A 654 35.14 2.02 57.48
CA LYS A 654 35.94 2.14 56.25
C LYS A 654 36.44 0.78 55.75
N ASP A 655 36.63 -0.17 56.66
CA ASP A 655 37.31 -1.44 56.40
C ASP A 655 36.33 -2.57 56.10
N GLU A 656 35.12 -2.51 56.66
CA GLU A 656 34.12 -3.57 56.51
C GLU A 656 32.67 -3.10 56.67
N LEU A 657 31.76 -3.92 56.13
CA LEU A 657 30.32 -3.84 56.31
C LEU A 657 29.79 -5.22 56.71
N VAL A 658 29.19 -5.32 57.89
CA VAL A 658 28.61 -6.55 58.44
C VAL A 658 27.10 -6.39 58.59
N ILE A 659 26.34 -7.30 58.00
CA ILE A 659 24.88 -7.22 57.88
C ILE A 659 24.27 -8.55 58.30
N LEU A 660 23.27 -8.53 59.18
CA LEU A 660 22.34 -9.64 59.36
C LEU A 660 21.11 -9.46 58.47
N HIS A 661 20.74 -10.50 57.74
CA HIS A 661 19.58 -10.51 56.86
C HIS A 661 18.93 -11.90 56.85
N THR A 662 17.61 -11.95 56.76
CA THR A 662 16.83 -13.19 56.81
C THR A 662 16.36 -13.62 55.43
N ASP A 663 16.75 -14.82 55.00
CA ASP A 663 16.20 -15.47 53.82
C ASP A 663 15.02 -16.36 54.20
N THR A 664 13.91 -16.25 53.46
CA THR A 664 12.73 -17.09 53.69
C THR A 664 12.71 -18.26 52.71
N TYR A 665 12.41 -19.46 53.22
CA TYR A 665 12.24 -20.62 52.36
C TYR A 665 11.21 -21.61 52.91
N LYS A 666 10.52 -22.26 51.97
CA LYS A 666 9.62 -23.38 52.23
C LYS A 666 10.39 -24.70 52.19
N SER A 667 10.27 -25.52 53.23
CA SER A 667 10.84 -26.87 53.29
C SER A 667 10.06 -27.86 52.42
N ALA A 668 10.59 -29.08 52.28
CA ALA A 668 9.87 -30.17 51.64
C ALA A 668 8.59 -30.60 52.40
N SER A 669 8.54 -30.38 53.73
CA SER A 669 7.35 -30.62 54.56
C SER A 669 6.26 -29.55 54.37
N GLY A 670 6.56 -28.46 53.66
CA GLY A 670 5.65 -27.34 53.45
C GLY A 670 5.76 -26.24 54.50
N ASP A 671 6.55 -26.43 55.55
CA ASP A 671 6.78 -25.43 56.59
C ASP A 671 7.69 -24.30 56.10
N TYR A 672 7.44 -23.08 56.57
CA TYR A 672 8.29 -21.93 56.28
C TYR A 672 9.35 -21.75 57.36
N PHE A 673 10.55 -21.36 56.93
CA PHE A 673 11.67 -21.05 57.82
C PHE A 673 12.32 -19.74 57.40
N GLY A 674 12.75 -18.95 58.39
CA GLY A 674 13.69 -17.85 58.22
C GLY A 674 15.09 -18.32 58.57
N SER A 675 16.04 -18.26 57.63
CA SER A 675 17.46 -18.43 57.91
C SER A 675 18.11 -17.06 58.07
N ILE A 676 18.70 -16.79 59.22
CA ILE A 676 19.47 -15.56 59.44
C ILE A 676 20.89 -15.78 58.91
N TYR A 677 21.29 -14.92 57.97
CA TYR A 677 22.62 -14.89 57.40
C TYR A 677 23.38 -13.66 57.86
N LYS A 678 24.65 -13.85 58.20
CA LYS A 678 25.60 -12.79 58.44
C LYS A 678 26.46 -12.61 57.21
N PHE A 679 26.35 -11.45 56.58
CA PHE A 679 27.15 -11.05 55.42
C PHE A 679 28.27 -10.14 55.89
N THR A 680 29.52 -10.50 55.57
CA THR A 680 30.71 -9.72 55.90
C THR A 680 31.37 -9.28 54.60
N CYS A 681 31.29 -7.99 54.29
CA CYS A 681 31.88 -7.39 53.10
C CYS A 681 33.16 -6.62 53.45
N ARG A 682 34.25 -6.89 52.72
CA ARG A 682 35.52 -6.15 52.83
C ARG A 682 35.42 -4.74 52.25
N ALA A 683 36.42 -3.92 52.54
CA ALA A 683 36.63 -2.64 51.86
C ALA A 683 36.77 -2.82 50.34
N CYS A 684 36.21 -1.87 49.61
CA CYS A 684 36.38 -1.76 48.17
C CYS A 684 37.83 -1.33 47.83
N GLN A 685 38.36 -1.84 46.74
CA GLN A 685 39.72 -1.58 46.25
C GLN A 685 39.74 -0.75 44.97
N THR A 686 38.67 -0.80 44.17
CA THR A 686 38.54 -0.05 42.92
C THR A 686 37.40 0.97 42.99
N PRO A 687 37.42 2.03 42.16
CA PRO A 687 36.30 2.97 42.09
C PRO A 687 34.94 2.31 41.82
N GLU A 688 34.92 1.29 40.96
CA GLU A 688 33.73 0.50 40.61
C GLU A 688 33.22 -0.33 41.79
N GLU A 689 34.12 -1.03 42.50
CA GLU A 689 33.80 -1.72 43.75
C GLU A 689 33.21 -0.74 44.77
N CYS A 690 33.81 0.45 44.91
CA CYS A 690 33.37 1.46 45.86
C CYS A 690 31.99 2.03 45.53
N GLU A 691 31.69 2.28 44.26
CA GLU A 691 30.36 2.69 43.83
C GLU A 691 29.32 1.60 44.15
N SER A 692 29.65 0.34 43.82
CA SER A 692 28.79 -0.81 44.10
C SER A 692 28.52 -1.00 45.60
N MET A 693 29.55 -0.86 46.43
CA MET A 693 29.44 -0.95 47.89
C MET A 693 28.68 0.22 48.49
N ASN A 694 28.85 1.44 47.99
CA ASN A 694 28.06 2.59 48.43
C ASN A 694 26.58 2.43 48.11
N LYS A 695 26.23 1.85 46.96
CA LYS A 695 24.84 1.49 46.62
C LYS A 695 24.29 0.44 47.60
N LEU A 696 25.08 -0.57 47.97
CA LEU A 696 24.68 -1.56 48.99
C LEU A 696 24.43 -0.90 50.34
N LYS A 697 25.40 -0.11 50.83
CA LYS A 697 25.31 0.58 52.12
C LYS A 697 24.04 1.43 52.20
N LYS A 698 23.78 2.26 51.18
CA LYS A 698 22.55 3.07 51.10
C LYS A 698 21.29 2.22 51.18
N ARG A 699 21.22 1.12 50.43
CA ARG A 699 20.07 0.21 50.42
C ARG A 699 19.81 -0.41 51.79
N VAL A 700 20.85 -0.96 52.41
CA VAL A 700 20.79 -1.64 53.71
C VAL A 700 20.41 -0.65 54.81
N ILE A 701 21.03 0.53 54.84
CA ILE A 701 20.72 1.60 55.81
C ILE A 701 19.26 2.06 55.68
N ASN A 702 18.79 2.22 54.44
CA ASN A 702 17.41 2.64 54.16
C ASN A 702 16.40 1.50 54.28
N LYS A 703 16.84 0.27 54.61
CA LYS A 703 16.03 -0.95 54.63
C LYS A 703 15.18 -1.13 53.36
N ALA A 704 15.74 -0.77 52.20
CA ALA A 704 15.02 -0.78 50.93
C ALA A 704 15.07 -2.20 50.32
N PRO A 705 13.94 -2.95 50.28
CA PRO A 705 13.88 -4.30 49.73
C PRO A 705 14.26 -4.29 48.25
N LYS A 706 15.07 -5.24 47.81
CA LYS A 706 15.17 -5.55 46.38
C LYS A 706 14.20 -6.67 46.05
N ARG A 707 13.11 -6.36 45.34
CA ARG A 707 12.04 -7.34 45.12
C ARG A 707 12.50 -8.48 44.21
N ASN A 708 11.99 -9.67 44.51
CA ASN A 708 12.11 -10.82 43.64
C ASN A 708 11.52 -10.51 42.27
N ARG A 709 12.18 -11.03 41.24
CA ARG A 709 11.72 -10.88 39.85
C ARG A 709 10.64 -11.88 39.46
N TYR A 710 10.32 -12.79 40.38
CA TYR A 710 9.34 -13.84 40.23
C TYR A 710 8.43 -13.82 41.45
N CYS A 711 7.25 -14.41 41.32
CA CYS A 711 6.37 -14.60 42.46
C CYS A 711 7.10 -15.42 43.54
N PRO A 712 7.04 -14.99 44.81
CA PRO A 712 7.72 -15.67 45.91
C PRO A 712 7.18 -17.08 46.13
N ARG A 713 7.93 -17.91 46.86
CA ARG A 713 7.48 -19.26 47.23
C ARG A 713 6.15 -19.19 47.96
N GLY A 714 5.27 -20.16 47.69
CA GLY A 714 3.89 -20.13 48.18
C GLY A 714 2.93 -19.34 47.33
N SER A 715 3.39 -18.78 46.21
CA SER A 715 2.55 -18.14 45.20
C SER A 715 2.95 -18.58 43.80
N LYS A 716 2.02 -18.43 42.85
CA LYS A 716 2.25 -18.64 41.41
C LYS A 716 2.04 -17.36 40.63
N SER A 717 2.77 -17.22 39.52
CA SER A 717 2.56 -16.14 38.57
C SER A 717 1.30 -16.40 37.74
N VAL A 718 0.41 -15.41 37.69
CA VAL A 718 -0.77 -15.37 36.82
C VAL A 718 -0.44 -14.62 35.53
N SER A 719 0.29 -13.52 35.66
CA SER A 719 0.81 -12.76 34.52
C SER A 719 2.16 -12.15 34.86
N SER A 720 2.98 -11.95 33.84
CA SER A 720 4.24 -11.23 33.94
C SER A 720 4.30 -10.21 32.81
N GLU A 721 4.46 -8.95 33.19
CA GLU A 721 4.49 -7.83 32.26
C GLU A 721 5.77 -7.04 32.48
N PHE A 722 6.42 -6.67 31.38
CA PHE A 722 7.49 -5.69 31.44
C PHE A 722 6.92 -4.29 31.63
N VAL A 723 7.65 -3.48 32.39
CA VAL A 723 7.28 -2.11 32.76
C VAL A 723 8.15 -1.15 31.95
N PRO A 724 7.57 -0.07 31.37
CA PRO A 724 8.34 0.95 30.67
C PRO A 724 9.46 1.55 31.53
N MET A 725 10.51 2.09 30.89
CA MET A 725 11.71 2.56 31.60
C MET A 725 11.38 3.68 32.58
N GLU A 726 10.42 4.53 32.24
CA GLU A 726 9.95 5.67 33.03
C GLU A 726 9.39 5.24 34.40
N ASP A 727 8.75 4.06 34.44
CA ASP A 727 8.16 3.46 35.64
C ASP A 727 9.06 2.40 36.29
N SER A 728 10.21 2.07 35.67
CA SER A 728 11.08 0.95 36.05
C SER A 728 11.86 1.13 37.35
N HIS A 729 11.81 2.33 37.95
CA HIS A 729 12.62 2.70 39.11
C HIS A 729 12.01 2.29 40.46
N LYS A 730 10.85 1.62 40.46
CA LYS A 730 10.15 1.25 41.69
C LYS A 730 10.20 -0.25 41.94
N ASP A 731 10.57 -0.59 43.17
CA ASP A 731 10.43 -1.90 43.79
C ASP A 731 9.17 -1.85 44.66
N GLU A 732 8.01 -2.20 44.10
CA GLU A 732 6.71 -1.99 44.74
C GLU A 732 5.86 -3.27 44.81
N ILE A 733 4.98 -3.31 45.81
CA ILE A 733 3.97 -4.36 45.96
C ILE A 733 2.61 -3.70 46.05
N ARG A 734 1.66 -4.19 45.25
CA ARG A 734 0.28 -3.74 45.26
C ARG A 734 -0.64 -4.90 45.60
N LEU A 735 -1.36 -4.80 46.70
CA LEU A 735 -2.33 -5.81 47.09
C LEU A 735 -3.57 -5.71 46.19
N LEU A 736 -3.96 -6.82 45.56
CA LEU A 736 -5.15 -6.90 44.68
C LEU A 736 -6.36 -7.50 45.40
N GLY A 737 -6.14 -8.25 46.48
CA GLY A 737 -7.18 -8.89 47.27
C GLY A 737 -6.62 -9.99 48.18
N PRO A 738 -7.49 -10.78 48.84
CA PRO A 738 -7.08 -11.89 49.70
C PRO A 738 -6.24 -12.90 48.91
N GLY A 739 -4.94 -12.96 49.20
CA GLY A 739 -4.00 -13.87 48.54
C GLY A 739 -3.63 -13.50 47.10
N ALA A 740 -3.91 -12.29 46.61
CA ALA A 740 -3.48 -11.83 45.29
C ALA A 740 -2.75 -10.48 45.40
N PHE A 741 -1.63 -10.34 44.70
CA PHE A 741 -0.81 -9.14 44.74
C PHE A 741 -0.01 -8.97 43.44
N GLU A 742 0.39 -7.75 43.14
CA GLU A 742 1.38 -7.45 42.11
C GLU A 742 2.73 -7.16 42.77
N LEU A 743 3.79 -7.67 42.15
CA LEU A 743 5.18 -7.49 42.54
C LEU A 743 5.92 -6.85 41.39
N GLN A 744 6.33 -5.59 41.55
CA GLN A 744 7.20 -4.92 40.60
C GLN A 744 8.65 -4.95 41.11
N SER A 745 9.56 -5.41 40.24
CA SER A 745 11.00 -5.46 40.49
C SER A 745 11.73 -4.50 39.56
N SER A 746 12.61 -3.69 40.12
CA SER A 746 13.50 -2.80 39.36
C SER A 746 14.51 -3.60 38.53
N PRO A 747 15.03 -3.05 37.42
CA PRO A 747 16.06 -3.72 36.63
C PRO A 747 17.38 -3.80 37.41
N LYS A 748 18.16 -4.84 37.15
CA LYS A 748 19.46 -5.05 37.82
C LYS A 748 20.49 -4.02 37.38
N SER A 749 20.42 -3.61 36.12
CA SER A 749 21.32 -2.67 35.46
C SER A 749 20.49 -1.63 34.69
N PRO A 750 19.82 -0.69 35.38
CA PRO A 750 19.03 0.36 34.72
C PRO A 750 19.88 1.14 33.72
N GLY A 751 19.36 1.36 32.52
CA GLY A 751 20.03 2.12 31.46
C GLY A 751 21.06 1.33 30.65
N LYS A 752 21.36 0.08 31.00
CA LYS A 752 22.21 -0.79 30.17
C LYS A 752 21.48 -1.14 28.88
N SER A 753 22.20 -1.09 27.75
CA SER A 753 21.66 -1.46 26.45
C SER A 753 21.44 -2.98 26.32
N LEU A 754 20.36 -3.40 25.67
CA LEU A 754 20.13 -4.79 25.24
C LEU A 754 21.03 -5.19 24.07
N LEU A 755 21.54 -4.21 23.34
CA LEU A 755 22.36 -4.38 22.14
C LEU A 755 23.83 -4.15 22.46
N HIS A 756 24.68 -4.91 21.78
CA HIS A 756 26.09 -4.56 21.66
C HIS A 756 26.29 -3.44 20.61
N PRO A 757 27.41 -2.69 20.66
CA PRO A 757 27.72 -1.64 19.69
C PRO A 757 27.57 -2.10 18.23
N ALA A 758 28.10 -3.28 17.90
CA ALA A 758 28.00 -3.85 16.55
C ALA A 758 26.56 -4.21 16.14
N HIS A 759 25.70 -4.60 17.10
CA HIS A 759 24.29 -4.86 16.82
C HIS A 759 23.58 -3.58 16.41
N PHE A 760 23.76 -2.51 17.18
CA PHE A 760 23.18 -1.21 16.87
C PHE A 760 23.67 -0.72 15.51
N ALA A 761 24.99 -0.76 15.28
CA ALA A 761 25.60 -0.38 14.01
C ALA A 761 25.07 -1.23 12.84
N LYS A 762 24.84 -2.53 13.05
CA LYS A 762 24.29 -3.46 12.04
C LYS A 762 22.84 -3.11 11.68
N ILE A 763 22.01 -2.73 12.66
CA ILE A 763 20.64 -2.30 12.39
C ILE A 763 20.62 -0.91 11.73
N LYS A 764 21.55 -0.03 12.09
CA LYS A 764 21.66 1.31 11.48
C LYS A 764 22.09 1.25 10.02
N ASN A 765 23.09 0.41 9.71
CA ASN A 765 23.78 0.39 8.42
C ASN A 765 23.44 -0.82 7.55
N GLY A 766 22.64 -1.76 8.07
CA GLY A 766 22.18 -2.96 7.37
C GLY A 766 23.29 -3.77 6.70
N GLY A 767 23.26 -3.84 5.37
CA GLY A 767 24.22 -4.60 4.56
C GLY A 767 25.52 -3.86 4.23
N CYS A 768 25.71 -2.61 4.66
CA CYS A 768 26.84 -1.79 4.26
C CYS A 768 28.19 -2.41 4.68
N GLN A 769 28.96 -2.90 3.71
CA GLN A 769 30.22 -3.61 3.98
C GLN A 769 31.35 -2.71 4.47
N SER A 770 31.25 -1.39 4.26
CA SER A 770 32.27 -0.42 4.72
C SER A 770 32.03 0.09 6.14
N LYS A 771 30.85 -0.14 6.73
CA LYS A 771 30.46 0.39 8.05
C LYS A 771 30.36 -0.66 9.15
N VAL A 772 30.02 -1.91 8.84
CA VAL A 772 29.85 -3.01 9.81
C VAL A 772 30.52 -4.30 9.30
N LYS A 773 31.74 -4.15 8.82
CA LYS A 773 32.53 -5.17 8.13
C LYS A 773 32.77 -6.38 9.02
N LYS A 774 33.21 -6.19 10.27
CA LYS A 774 33.61 -7.29 11.14
C LYS A 774 32.39 -8.11 11.56
N TYR A 775 31.32 -7.44 11.97
CA TYR A 775 30.05 -8.12 12.29
C TYR A 775 29.48 -8.87 11.08
N ASN A 776 29.44 -8.24 9.91
CA ASN A 776 28.96 -8.89 8.68
C ASN A 776 29.81 -10.11 8.28
N LYS A 777 31.12 -10.07 8.50
CA LYS A 777 32.00 -11.21 8.21
C LYS A 777 31.80 -12.35 9.22
N CYS A 778 31.75 -12.07 10.52
CA CYS A 778 31.56 -13.11 11.54
C CYS A 778 30.16 -13.75 11.49
N SER A 779 29.11 -12.94 11.31
CA SER A 779 27.71 -13.42 11.31
C SER A 779 27.40 -14.41 10.20
N ARG A 780 28.11 -14.37 9.05
CA ARG A 780 27.96 -15.34 7.95
C ARG A 780 28.23 -16.79 8.36
N PHE A 781 28.99 -17.01 9.43
CA PHE A 781 29.36 -18.34 9.92
C PHE A 781 28.44 -18.83 11.05
N ALA A 782 27.56 -17.97 11.59
CA ALA A 782 26.80 -18.25 12.81
C ALA A 782 25.80 -19.42 12.68
N ALA A 783 25.36 -19.75 11.46
CA ALA A 783 24.47 -20.86 11.16
C ALA A 783 25.17 -22.06 10.49
N SER A 784 26.51 -22.09 10.45
CA SER A 784 27.22 -23.17 9.78
C SER A 784 27.38 -24.42 10.66
N GLU A 785 26.86 -25.55 10.19
CA GLU A 785 27.07 -26.88 10.82
C GLU A 785 28.33 -27.60 10.29
N ASP A 786 28.90 -27.08 9.20
CA ASP A 786 30.08 -27.64 8.53
C ASP A 786 31.36 -27.11 9.20
N LYS A 787 32.22 -28.03 9.64
CA LYS A 787 33.47 -27.68 10.32
C LYS A 787 34.48 -27.07 9.34
N ALA A 788 34.47 -27.49 8.08
CA ALA A 788 35.42 -26.99 7.08
C ALA A 788 35.27 -25.48 6.85
N ARG A 789 34.02 -24.98 6.90
CA ARG A 789 33.75 -23.54 6.80
C ARG A 789 34.29 -22.71 7.96
N CYS A 790 34.66 -23.33 9.08
CA CYS A 790 35.24 -22.60 10.21
C CYS A 790 36.69 -22.18 9.94
N GLU A 791 37.36 -22.77 8.95
CA GLU A 791 38.74 -22.38 8.56
C GLU A 791 38.77 -20.98 7.95
N ASP A 792 37.68 -20.55 7.31
CA ASP A 792 37.51 -19.20 6.76
C ASP A 792 37.05 -18.16 7.80
N LEU A 793 36.79 -18.59 9.05
CA LEU A 793 36.36 -17.70 10.14
C LEU A 793 37.57 -16.89 10.62
N PRO A 794 37.56 -15.55 10.46
CA PRO A 794 38.68 -14.72 10.92
C PRO A 794 38.93 -14.87 12.42
N ASP A 795 40.20 -14.85 12.84
CA ASP A 795 40.55 -15.01 14.26
C ASP A 795 39.93 -13.95 15.17
N TYR A 796 39.73 -12.72 14.68
CA TYR A 796 39.06 -11.67 15.44
C TYR A 796 37.61 -12.01 15.79
N CYS A 797 36.96 -12.93 15.08
CA CYS A 797 35.60 -13.39 15.42
C CYS A 797 35.57 -14.23 16.71
N LYS A 798 36.74 -14.69 17.21
CA LYS A 798 36.87 -15.39 18.50
C LYS A 798 36.97 -14.42 19.68
N ASP A 799 37.34 -13.16 19.44
CA ASP A 799 37.44 -12.11 20.45
C ASP A 799 36.30 -11.09 20.31
N PRO A 800 35.28 -11.14 21.18
CA PRO A 800 34.11 -10.26 21.06
C PRO A 800 34.45 -8.77 21.16
N LYS A 801 35.59 -8.38 21.76
CA LYS A 801 36.03 -6.98 21.80
C LYS A 801 36.32 -6.43 20.40
N GLN A 802 36.70 -7.28 19.46
CA GLN A 802 37.11 -6.85 18.13
C GLN A 802 35.94 -6.72 17.15
N TRP A 803 34.85 -7.49 17.32
CA TRP A 803 33.74 -7.53 16.36
C TRP A 803 32.35 -7.23 16.92
N LEU A 804 32.15 -7.28 18.25
CA LEU A 804 30.87 -6.96 18.89
C LEU A 804 30.88 -5.63 19.62
N LEU A 805 31.98 -5.32 20.30
CA LEU A 805 32.15 -4.03 20.97
C LEU A 805 32.75 -2.95 20.07
N SER A 806 33.01 -3.29 18.81
CA SER A 806 33.40 -2.36 17.75
C SER A 806 32.19 -2.02 16.89
N GLU A 807 32.10 -0.78 16.43
CA GLU A 807 31.10 -0.37 15.42
C GLU A 807 31.57 -0.66 13.98
N GLU A 808 32.80 -1.16 13.77
CA GLU A 808 33.44 -1.37 12.46
C GLU A 808 32.97 -2.55 11.59
#